data_AF-A0A7K1UC71-F1
#
_entry.id   AF-A0A7K1UC71-F1
#
_cell.length_a   1.000
_cell.length_b   1.000
_cell.length_c   1.000
_cell.angle_alpha   90.00
_cell.angle_beta   90.00
_cell.angle_gamma   90.00
#
_symmetry.space_group_name_H-M   'P 1'
#
loop_
_entity.id
_entity.type
_entity.pdbx_description
1 polymer ?
#
loop_
_entity_poly.entity_id
_entity_poly.type
_entity_poly.pdbx_seq_one_letter_code
_entity_poly.pdbx_strand_id
1 'polypeptide(L)'
;MNKHVKLVLLAAMMAIPIAMPAQNRISLAGKWKFRIDRDDRGIQQQWYTQQLKDSLKLPGAMQAQGYGDEPSVSTKWIGDRYEAFLKEEKYAPYRKNDNFKFPFWLTPEKYYMGAAWYQKVINIPPQWAGKHISLTLERCHWGTTVYTDSQLIGADSSLATPHVYDLSHLSPGKHTLTIRVDNRYLSEVGINAHSASDQTQGTWNGIAGDIVLEAGSPVFVKRVQVYPDIHNRNIQLEIMLGHTGNAVAAGSLSISVDQLPALKQSFSSNDSTLLLTYPMGDRPVLWDEFNHKLYQLTVQLQTADRKSTDTKKISFGMRSVGTTNSKITVNDHPVFLRGTLECAIFPLTGYPPTDTVAWARIFRIIKAHGLNHMRFHSWCPPEAAFTAADHAGVYLSVEVDCWASVGEGLSVDNFLYEESNRIIAAYGNHPSFLMMVPTNEPAGGKNRDPYLAAFVKYWKEKDKRRLYSAGSGWPAIAENDYHVLPEPRIQAWGEGVNSVINAKAPNSQFNFKEKLRDNKPVVAHEIGQWCVYPDFTERKKYTGLLQARNFDIFYDFMKREHLQSQAHDFLMASGKLQALCYKADIEAGMRTDYAGYQLLDLHDFPGQGTALVGILDPFWNSKPYFTPAAFHRFSSATVPLAVISKFTWKNSEVFTAGVQIAHFGKEQLKKVPVKWKITGNNKRVIANGTLTADLDWKNDNQAGNISCKLSGISKAEKLNLEIILDGLGANDWDFWVYPDTANVQPGNDLIVTDELTPAISAKLEAGATVLLQLNNKITEKKGASVKTGMSSIFWNTAWTEGQAPHTLGILCDPSAPLFNDFPTEYHSNWQWWDIIHTAQPMHLDNFPAELKPSVQLIDTWFEARKLGILFEARIGKGKIVVTSIDLQHDLDTRLAARQLYHSLLSYMQTKAFNPEVAVRPEQIQELYK
;
A
#
# COMPACT_ATOMS: atom_id res chain seq x y z
N MET A 1 48.45 56.64 -53.07
CA MET A 1 49.87 56.63 -53.51
C MET A 1 50.66 55.77 -52.54
N ASN A 2 51.37 54.78 -53.09
CA ASN A 2 52.47 53.94 -52.56
C ASN A 2 52.29 53.18 -51.23
N LYS A 3 52.23 51.83 -51.20
CA LYS A 3 53.12 50.75 -51.70
C LYS A 3 54.24 50.35 -50.71
N HIS A 4 54.08 49.11 -50.22
CA HIS A 4 55.08 48.08 -49.92
C HIS A 4 56.04 48.28 -48.75
N VAL A 5 56.02 47.36 -47.78
CA VAL A 5 57.05 46.33 -47.58
C VAL A 5 56.39 45.09 -46.96
N LYS A 6 56.59 43.92 -47.61
CA LYS A 6 56.39 42.58 -47.05
C LYS A 6 57.65 42.20 -46.26
N LEU A 7 57.52 41.62 -45.07
CA LEU A 7 58.47 40.61 -44.60
C LEU A 7 57.75 39.61 -43.68
N VAL A 8 58.10 38.34 -43.91
CA VAL A 8 57.53 37.11 -43.36
C VAL A 8 57.92 36.93 -41.89
N LEU A 9 56.98 36.53 -41.04
CA LEU A 9 57.30 35.86 -39.77
C LEU A 9 56.28 34.78 -39.43
N LEU A 10 56.85 33.64 -39.08
CA LEU A 10 56.30 32.31 -38.92
C LEU A 10 55.22 32.20 -37.82
N ALA A 11 54.40 31.17 -37.98
CA ALA A 11 53.35 30.71 -37.10
C ALA A 11 53.75 30.57 -35.63
N ALA A 12 52.90 31.11 -34.74
CA ALA A 12 52.74 30.65 -33.37
C ALA A 12 51.26 30.83 -32.97
N MET A 13 50.40 29.95 -33.47
CA MET A 13 49.09 29.75 -32.86
C MET A 13 49.34 29.09 -31.50
N MET A 14 49.33 29.90 -30.43
CA MET A 14 49.16 29.38 -29.07
C MET A 14 47.78 28.73 -28.99
N ALA A 15 47.76 27.41 -29.14
CA ALA A 15 46.64 26.60 -28.67
C ALA A 15 46.62 26.72 -27.15
N ILE A 16 45.77 27.62 -26.62
CA ILE A 16 45.38 27.60 -25.22
C ILE A 16 44.67 26.25 -25.01
N PRO A 17 45.19 25.32 -24.19
CA PRO A 17 44.45 24.13 -23.89
C PRO A 17 43.25 24.55 -23.06
N ILE A 18 42.07 24.49 -23.66
CA ILE A 18 40.81 24.49 -22.92
C ILE A 18 40.91 23.26 -22.01
N ALA A 19 41.21 23.48 -20.73
CA ALA A 19 41.18 22.44 -19.73
C ALA A 19 39.74 21.94 -19.63
N MET A 20 39.44 20.86 -20.34
CA MET A 20 38.19 20.13 -20.15
C MET A 20 38.12 19.75 -18.66
N PRO A 21 36.99 19.95 -17.97
CA PRO A 21 36.86 19.57 -16.57
C PRO A 21 37.24 18.10 -16.43
N ALA A 22 38.09 17.78 -15.45
CA ALA A 22 38.53 16.41 -15.22
C ALA A 22 37.30 15.53 -14.96
N GLN A 23 36.96 14.67 -15.92
CA GLN A 23 35.86 13.74 -15.79
C GLN A 23 36.22 12.70 -14.72
N ASN A 24 35.68 12.88 -13.52
CA ASN A 24 35.89 11.98 -12.36
C ASN A 24 34.77 10.94 -12.23
N ARG A 25 33.82 10.90 -13.17
CA ARG A 25 32.69 9.96 -13.18
C ARG A 25 32.43 9.44 -14.59
N ILE A 26 32.30 8.13 -14.73
CA ILE A 26 32.00 7.44 -15.98
C ILE A 26 30.77 6.56 -15.76
N SER A 27 29.69 6.85 -16.49
CA SER A 27 28.54 5.95 -16.54
C SER A 27 28.86 4.74 -17.42
N LEU A 28 28.50 3.56 -16.94
CA LEU A 28 28.60 2.29 -17.66
C LEU A 28 27.25 1.83 -18.21
N ALA A 29 26.23 2.69 -18.25
CA ALA A 29 24.98 2.40 -18.93
C ALA A 29 25.18 2.10 -20.44
N GLY A 30 24.19 1.47 -21.05
CA GLY A 30 24.18 1.11 -22.47
C GLY A 30 24.43 -0.38 -22.70
N LYS A 31 25.11 -0.71 -23.80
CA LYS A 31 25.29 -2.10 -24.23
C LYS A 31 26.34 -2.84 -23.38
N TRP A 32 26.02 -4.07 -23.00
CA TRP A 32 26.88 -5.02 -22.31
C TRP A 32 26.92 -6.33 -23.09
N LYS A 33 28.06 -7.02 -23.03
CA LYS A 33 28.14 -8.43 -23.40
C LYS A 33 27.55 -9.28 -22.28
N PHE A 34 26.93 -10.39 -22.64
CA PHE A 34 26.05 -11.11 -21.72
C PHE A 34 26.07 -12.62 -21.98
N ARG A 35 25.79 -13.41 -20.94
CA ARG A 35 25.50 -14.85 -21.03
C ARG A 35 24.70 -15.34 -19.83
N ILE A 36 23.61 -16.07 -20.08
CA ILE A 36 22.86 -16.80 -19.05
C ILE A 36 23.65 -18.04 -18.61
N ASP A 37 23.70 -18.31 -17.30
CA ASP A 37 24.40 -19.46 -16.71
C ASP A 37 23.41 -20.48 -16.13
N ARG A 38 22.62 -21.10 -17.01
CA ARG A 38 21.56 -22.05 -16.63
C ARG A 38 22.06 -23.23 -15.80
N ASP A 39 23.29 -23.67 -16.06
CA ASP A 39 23.87 -24.88 -15.49
C ASP A 39 24.96 -24.57 -14.43
N ASP A 40 25.09 -23.30 -14.01
CA ASP A 40 26.13 -22.79 -13.09
C ASP A 40 27.56 -23.20 -13.48
N ARG A 41 27.85 -23.19 -14.79
CA ARG A 41 29.15 -23.60 -15.37
C ARG A 41 30.12 -22.44 -15.51
N GLY A 42 29.68 -21.19 -15.38
CA GLY A 42 30.50 -20.02 -15.69
C GLY A 42 31.72 -19.85 -14.80
N ILE A 43 31.64 -20.23 -13.51
CA ILE A 43 32.80 -20.24 -12.62
C ILE A 43 33.78 -21.34 -13.03
N GLN A 44 33.28 -22.58 -13.19
CA GLN A 44 34.09 -23.75 -13.56
C GLN A 44 34.79 -23.58 -14.91
N GLN A 45 34.09 -23.00 -15.89
CA GLN A 45 34.61 -22.73 -17.23
C GLN A 45 35.32 -21.38 -17.32
N GLN A 46 35.44 -20.64 -16.22
CA GLN A 46 36.14 -19.36 -16.15
C GLN A 46 35.65 -18.34 -17.19
N TRP A 47 34.34 -18.14 -17.33
CA TRP A 47 33.82 -17.20 -18.34
C TRP A 47 34.29 -15.76 -18.15
N TYR A 48 34.77 -15.39 -16.96
CA TYR A 48 35.45 -14.12 -16.70
C TYR A 48 36.77 -13.93 -17.45
N THR A 49 37.34 -14.99 -18.04
CA THR A 49 38.53 -14.95 -18.93
C THR A 49 38.17 -14.94 -20.42
N GLN A 50 36.89 -15.14 -20.75
CA GLN A 50 36.41 -15.34 -22.11
C GLN A 50 35.60 -14.14 -22.59
N GLN A 51 35.45 -13.99 -23.92
CA GLN A 51 34.50 -13.03 -24.48
C GLN A 51 33.09 -13.61 -24.51
N LEU A 52 32.14 -12.91 -23.88
CA LEU A 52 30.73 -13.29 -23.93
C LEU A 52 30.11 -12.94 -25.29
N LYS A 53 29.22 -13.81 -25.79
CA LYS A 53 28.70 -13.72 -27.16
C LYS A 53 27.50 -12.80 -27.27
N ASP A 54 26.52 -12.99 -26.40
CA ASP A 54 25.25 -12.26 -26.44
C ASP A 54 25.43 -10.81 -25.96
N SER A 55 24.38 -10.00 -26.11
CA SER A 55 24.41 -8.63 -25.62
C SER A 55 23.03 -8.12 -25.25
N LEU A 56 22.98 -7.31 -24.20
CA LEU A 56 21.78 -6.62 -23.73
C LEU A 56 22.13 -5.19 -23.30
N LYS A 57 21.14 -4.44 -22.81
CA LYS A 57 21.32 -3.12 -22.23
C LYS A 57 21.18 -3.17 -20.72
N LEU A 58 22.09 -2.47 -20.04
CA LEU A 58 21.96 -2.14 -18.62
C LEU A 58 21.96 -0.61 -18.45
N PRO A 59 21.32 -0.06 -17.41
CA PRO A 59 20.61 -0.78 -16.35
C PRO A 59 19.28 -1.40 -16.79
N GLY A 60 18.82 -2.39 -16.04
CA GLY A 60 17.54 -3.08 -16.20
C GLY A 60 17.63 -4.59 -15.98
N ALA A 61 16.48 -5.25 -16.12
CA ALA A 61 16.36 -6.71 -16.03
C ALA A 61 16.59 -7.38 -17.39
N MET A 62 17.20 -8.56 -17.40
CA MET A 62 17.34 -9.38 -18.62
C MET A 62 15.99 -9.90 -19.11
N GLN A 63 15.05 -10.19 -18.20
CA GLN A 63 13.71 -10.70 -18.51
C GLN A 63 12.91 -9.69 -19.34
N ALA A 64 13.01 -8.40 -19.02
CA ALA A 64 12.38 -7.32 -19.79
C ALA A 64 12.94 -7.15 -21.21
N GLN A 65 14.05 -7.82 -21.53
CA GLN A 65 14.69 -7.82 -22.85
C GLN A 65 14.51 -9.15 -23.59
N GLY A 66 13.61 -10.03 -23.11
CA GLY A 66 13.25 -11.28 -23.75
C GLY A 66 14.09 -12.49 -23.36
N TYR A 67 15.01 -12.35 -22.39
CA TYR A 67 15.85 -13.46 -21.91
C TYR A 67 15.19 -14.20 -20.74
N GLY A 68 15.17 -15.53 -20.81
CA GLY A 68 14.53 -16.39 -19.80
C GLY A 68 13.61 -17.41 -20.45
N ASP A 69 12.85 -18.11 -19.63
CA ASP A 69 11.89 -19.13 -20.05
C ASP A 69 10.47 -18.59 -20.00
N GLU A 70 9.58 -19.13 -20.82
CA GLU A 70 8.16 -18.82 -20.71
C GLU A 70 7.59 -19.48 -19.44
N PRO A 71 6.84 -18.74 -18.60
CA PRO A 71 6.20 -19.34 -17.44
C PRO A 71 5.28 -20.51 -17.81
N SER A 72 5.32 -21.57 -17.01
CA SER A 72 4.50 -22.77 -17.19
C SER A 72 4.24 -23.46 -15.85
N VAL A 73 3.57 -24.62 -15.88
CA VAL A 73 3.35 -25.47 -14.69
C VAL A 73 4.64 -26.08 -14.11
N SER A 74 5.79 -25.92 -14.76
CA SER A 74 7.08 -26.34 -14.20
C SER A 74 7.86 -25.17 -13.58
N THR A 75 7.35 -23.93 -13.70
CA THR A 75 7.99 -22.75 -13.11
C THR A 75 8.02 -22.86 -11.59
N LYS A 76 9.21 -22.72 -11.03
CA LYS A 76 9.45 -22.76 -9.58
C LYS A 76 9.39 -21.35 -9.04
N TRP A 77 8.22 -20.94 -8.58
CA TRP A 77 7.99 -19.62 -8.00
C TRP A 77 8.55 -19.53 -6.57
N ILE A 78 9.00 -18.34 -6.18
CA ILE A 78 9.22 -17.96 -4.78
C ILE A 78 7.92 -17.35 -4.25
N GLY A 79 7.11 -18.20 -3.62
CA GLY A 79 5.79 -17.84 -3.07
C GLY A 79 4.95 -19.09 -2.82
N ASP A 80 3.86 -18.94 -2.07
CA ASP A 80 2.91 -20.01 -1.76
C ASP A 80 1.73 -20.09 -2.76
N ARG A 81 0.66 -20.82 -2.42
CA ARG A 81 -0.57 -21.06 -3.23
C ARG A 81 -0.39 -21.82 -4.55
N TYR A 82 0.83 -22.15 -4.96
CA TYR A 82 1.05 -22.96 -6.17
C TYR A 82 0.30 -24.31 -6.13
N GLU A 83 0.23 -24.93 -4.96
CA GLU A 83 -0.50 -26.19 -4.74
C GLU A 83 -2.01 -26.07 -4.99
N ALA A 84 -2.64 -24.97 -4.55
CA ALA A 84 -4.05 -24.70 -4.79
C ALA A 84 -4.35 -24.60 -6.30
N PHE A 85 -3.48 -23.89 -7.04
CA PHE A 85 -3.57 -23.80 -8.50
C PHE A 85 -3.49 -25.16 -9.18
N LEU A 86 -2.72 -26.11 -8.66
CA LEU A 86 -2.58 -27.46 -9.24
C LEU A 86 -3.75 -28.40 -8.89
N LYS A 87 -4.44 -28.18 -7.76
CA LYS A 87 -5.50 -29.07 -7.27
C LYS A 87 -6.91 -28.67 -7.72
N GLU A 88 -7.22 -27.37 -7.77
CA GLU A 88 -8.60 -26.92 -7.99
C GLU A 88 -9.05 -27.03 -9.46
N GLU A 89 -10.17 -27.73 -9.72
CA GLU A 89 -10.61 -28.02 -11.10
C GLU A 89 -10.94 -26.77 -11.92
N LYS A 90 -11.41 -25.69 -11.29
CA LYS A 90 -11.73 -24.42 -11.97
C LYS A 90 -10.52 -23.80 -12.69
N TYR A 91 -9.29 -24.17 -12.32
CA TYR A 91 -8.06 -23.71 -12.95
C TYR A 91 -7.47 -24.67 -14.00
N ALA A 92 -8.04 -25.88 -14.18
CA ALA A 92 -7.51 -26.86 -15.13
C ALA A 92 -7.29 -26.32 -16.56
N PRO A 93 -8.16 -25.45 -17.13
CA PRO A 93 -7.93 -24.88 -18.46
C PRO A 93 -6.66 -24.00 -18.59
N TYR A 94 -6.16 -23.45 -17.48
CA TYR A 94 -5.03 -22.51 -17.45
C TYR A 94 -3.69 -23.17 -17.12
N ARG A 95 -3.65 -24.50 -17.00
CA ARG A 95 -2.42 -25.30 -16.79
C ARG A 95 -1.76 -25.74 -18.10
N LYS A 96 -2.41 -25.49 -19.24
CA LYS A 96 -1.88 -25.85 -20.56
C LYS A 96 -0.83 -24.82 -20.99
N ASN A 97 0.25 -25.28 -21.64
CA ASN A 97 1.36 -24.39 -22.02
C ASN A 97 0.93 -23.22 -22.92
N ASP A 98 0.01 -23.46 -23.85
CA ASP A 98 -0.52 -22.45 -24.78
C ASP A 98 -1.54 -21.48 -24.15
N ASN A 99 -1.96 -21.75 -22.91
CA ASN A 99 -2.91 -20.92 -22.17
C ASN A 99 -2.50 -20.78 -20.69
N PHE A 100 -1.18 -20.78 -20.41
CA PHE A 100 -0.71 -20.72 -19.03
C PHE A 100 -1.02 -19.37 -18.41
N LYS A 101 -1.88 -19.38 -17.39
CA LYS A 101 -2.27 -18.21 -16.60
C LYS A 101 -2.31 -18.59 -15.12
N PHE A 102 -1.70 -17.77 -14.30
CA PHE A 102 -1.61 -18.01 -12.86
C PHE A 102 -2.55 -17.04 -12.12
N PRO A 103 -3.43 -17.51 -11.21
CA PRO A 103 -4.49 -16.68 -10.66
C PRO A 103 -4.08 -15.82 -9.45
N PHE A 104 -2.94 -16.10 -8.81
CA PHE A 104 -2.65 -15.54 -7.48
C PHE A 104 -1.76 -14.28 -7.49
N TRP A 105 -1.04 -14.01 -8.57
CA TRP A 105 -0.25 -12.78 -8.75
C TRP A 105 0.05 -12.50 -10.23
N LEU A 106 0.63 -11.33 -10.50
CA LEU A 106 1.04 -10.92 -11.85
C LEU A 106 2.12 -11.86 -12.40
N THR A 107 1.99 -12.26 -13.65
CA THR A 107 2.94 -13.22 -14.26
C THR A 107 3.94 -12.47 -15.13
N PRO A 108 5.26 -12.69 -15.01
CA PRO A 108 6.23 -12.07 -15.92
C PRO A 108 6.11 -12.64 -17.34
N GLU A 109 6.53 -11.89 -18.36
CA GLU A 109 6.61 -12.44 -19.73
C GLU A 109 7.69 -13.53 -19.87
N LYS A 110 8.83 -13.33 -19.19
CA LYS A 110 9.95 -14.28 -19.12
C LYS A 110 10.36 -14.48 -17.67
N TYR A 111 10.63 -15.72 -17.29
CA TYR A 111 11.07 -16.11 -15.95
C TYR A 111 12.50 -16.67 -15.99
N TYR A 112 13.33 -16.30 -15.02
CA TYR A 112 14.65 -16.90 -14.85
C TYR A 112 15.18 -16.70 -13.43
N MET A 113 15.59 -17.79 -12.79
CA MET A 113 16.26 -17.79 -11.50
C MET A 113 17.58 -18.57 -11.65
N GLY A 114 18.71 -17.90 -11.40
CA GLY A 114 20.04 -18.43 -11.65
C GLY A 114 21.09 -17.34 -11.80
N ALA A 115 22.31 -17.74 -12.18
CA ALA A 115 23.39 -16.80 -12.41
C ALA A 115 23.40 -16.28 -13.86
N ALA A 116 23.77 -15.03 -14.04
CA ALA A 116 24.05 -14.46 -15.36
C ALA A 116 25.30 -13.60 -15.33
N TRP A 117 26.01 -13.56 -16.45
CA TRP A 117 27.30 -12.89 -16.59
C TRP A 117 27.17 -11.68 -17.52
N TYR A 118 27.70 -10.56 -17.08
CA TYR A 118 27.69 -9.28 -17.77
C TYR A 118 29.13 -8.80 -17.95
N GLN A 119 29.51 -8.42 -19.16
CA GLN A 119 30.87 -8.03 -19.47
C GLN A 119 30.92 -6.72 -20.28
N LYS A 120 31.84 -5.83 -19.94
CA LYS A 120 32.06 -4.56 -20.64
C LYS A 120 33.53 -4.20 -20.64
N VAL A 121 34.00 -3.69 -21.77
CA VAL A 121 35.31 -3.06 -21.85
C VAL A 121 35.16 -1.64 -21.31
N ILE A 122 35.89 -1.34 -20.26
CA ILE A 122 35.98 -0.01 -19.66
C ILE A 122 37.33 0.62 -20.03
N ASN A 123 37.40 1.94 -20.07
CA ASN A 123 38.63 2.66 -20.36
C ASN A 123 38.95 3.62 -19.22
N ILE A 124 39.99 3.32 -18.45
CA ILE A 124 40.48 4.15 -17.35
C ILE A 124 41.33 5.28 -17.95
N PRO A 125 40.94 6.55 -17.78
CA PRO A 125 41.70 7.67 -18.34
C PRO A 125 43.08 7.86 -17.69
N PRO A 126 44.08 8.40 -18.40
CA PRO A 126 45.41 8.71 -17.82
C PRO A 126 45.36 9.53 -16.53
N GLN A 127 44.42 10.47 -16.42
CA GLN A 127 44.26 11.32 -15.24
C GLN A 127 43.69 10.59 -14.00
N TRP A 128 43.37 9.30 -14.10
CA TRP A 128 42.98 8.45 -12.96
C TRP A 128 44.14 7.63 -12.41
N ALA A 129 45.35 7.73 -12.97
CA ALA A 129 46.52 7.05 -12.43
C ALA A 129 46.75 7.40 -10.95
N GLY A 130 46.84 6.37 -10.10
CA GLY A 130 47.07 6.51 -8.66
C GLY A 130 45.90 7.11 -7.87
N LYS A 131 44.71 7.22 -8.47
CA LYS A 131 43.48 7.66 -7.78
C LYS A 131 42.76 6.48 -7.13
N HIS A 132 41.89 6.79 -6.17
CA HIS A 132 40.89 5.85 -5.69
C HIS A 132 39.83 5.69 -6.76
N ILE A 133 39.61 4.46 -7.26
CA ILE A 133 38.61 4.16 -8.28
C ILE A 133 37.56 3.24 -7.65
N SER A 134 36.29 3.66 -7.62
CA SER A 134 35.19 2.83 -7.14
C SER A 134 34.22 2.46 -8.27
N LEU A 135 33.71 1.23 -8.25
CA LEU A 135 32.55 0.80 -9.04
C LEU A 135 31.33 0.72 -8.12
N THR A 136 30.27 1.43 -8.47
CA THR A 136 28.97 1.35 -7.79
C THR A 136 27.93 0.72 -8.69
N LEU A 137 27.25 -0.30 -8.16
CA LEU A 137 26.07 -0.93 -8.74
C LEU A 137 24.87 -0.57 -7.84
N GLU A 138 24.00 0.34 -8.29
CA GLU A 138 23.00 0.97 -7.43
C GLU A 138 21.99 -0.03 -6.85
N ARG A 139 21.41 -0.91 -7.68
CA ARG A 139 20.48 -1.92 -7.22
C ARG A 139 20.68 -3.24 -7.96
N CYS A 140 21.12 -4.25 -7.24
CA CYS A 140 21.28 -5.61 -7.73
C CYS A 140 20.21 -6.52 -7.13
N HIS A 141 19.93 -7.64 -7.80
CA HIS A 141 19.05 -8.67 -7.29
C HIS A 141 19.65 -10.04 -7.66
N TRP A 142 20.27 -10.79 -6.76
CA TRP A 142 20.63 -10.49 -5.37
C TRP A 142 22.14 -10.34 -5.23
N GLY A 143 22.90 -11.43 -5.35
CA GLY A 143 24.35 -11.40 -5.16
C GLY A 143 25.11 -10.95 -6.41
N THR A 144 26.21 -10.22 -6.24
CA THR A 144 27.15 -9.92 -7.33
C THR A 144 28.57 -10.37 -7.02
N THR A 145 29.30 -10.79 -8.05
CA THR A 145 30.74 -11.07 -8.00
C THR A 145 31.43 -10.34 -9.13
N VAL A 146 32.45 -9.54 -8.81
CA VAL A 146 33.12 -8.65 -9.78
C VAL A 146 34.53 -9.15 -10.10
N TYR A 147 34.86 -9.11 -11.38
CA TYR A 147 36.18 -9.41 -11.91
C TYR A 147 36.67 -8.28 -12.83
N THR A 148 37.96 -7.99 -12.78
CA THR A 148 38.63 -7.13 -13.77
C THR A 148 39.83 -7.84 -14.38
N ASP A 149 39.95 -7.85 -15.70
CA ASP A 149 41.02 -8.54 -16.43
C ASP A 149 41.27 -9.97 -15.91
N SER A 150 40.17 -10.69 -15.68
CA SER A 150 40.14 -12.04 -15.12
C SER A 150 40.48 -12.19 -13.63
N GLN A 151 40.82 -11.13 -12.92
CA GLN A 151 41.09 -11.17 -11.48
C GLN A 151 39.82 -10.92 -10.67
N LEU A 152 39.57 -11.75 -9.64
CA LEU A 152 38.46 -11.57 -8.71
C LEU A 152 38.71 -10.34 -7.83
N ILE A 153 37.71 -9.47 -7.74
CA ILE A 153 37.73 -8.27 -6.89
C ILE A 153 36.99 -8.51 -5.59
N GLY A 154 35.80 -9.08 -5.65
CA GLY A 154 34.98 -9.35 -4.46
C GLY A 154 33.56 -9.76 -4.79
N ALA A 155 32.78 -10.00 -3.74
CA ALA A 155 31.38 -10.32 -3.81
C ALA A 155 30.56 -9.50 -2.80
N ASP A 156 29.29 -9.26 -3.13
CA ASP A 156 28.33 -8.57 -2.27
C ASP A 156 26.94 -9.23 -2.45
N SER A 157 26.10 -9.15 -1.44
CA SER A 157 24.79 -9.79 -1.34
C SER A 157 23.79 -8.93 -0.56
N SER A 158 23.87 -7.60 -0.68
CA SER A 158 22.80 -6.73 -0.17
C SER A 158 21.56 -6.84 -1.08
N LEU A 159 20.37 -6.74 -0.49
CA LEU A 159 19.12 -6.48 -1.22
C LEU A 159 18.72 -5.00 -1.14
N ALA A 160 19.16 -4.30 -0.10
CA ALA A 160 18.79 -2.94 0.24
C ALA A 160 19.71 -1.85 -0.33
N THR A 161 21.01 -2.11 -0.37
CA THR A 161 22.04 -1.06 -0.56
C THR A 161 22.89 -1.28 -1.81
N PRO A 162 23.47 -0.21 -2.39
CA PRO A 162 24.36 -0.33 -3.53
C PRO A 162 25.57 -1.23 -3.25
N HIS A 163 25.96 -2.04 -4.23
CA HIS A 163 27.19 -2.81 -4.16
C HIS A 163 28.36 -1.95 -4.64
N VAL A 164 29.37 -1.75 -3.78
CA VAL A 164 30.50 -0.87 -4.05
C VAL A 164 31.81 -1.64 -3.98
N TYR A 165 32.60 -1.56 -5.06
CA TYR A 165 33.87 -2.27 -5.21
C TYR A 165 35.03 -1.29 -5.43
N ASP A 166 36.16 -1.55 -4.79
CA ASP A 166 37.41 -0.82 -5.02
C ASP A 166 38.13 -1.41 -6.24
N LEU A 167 38.35 -0.59 -7.27
CA LEU A 167 39.07 -0.91 -8.50
C LEU A 167 40.37 -0.09 -8.66
N SER A 168 40.93 0.41 -7.56
CA SER A 168 42.12 1.28 -7.56
C SER A 168 43.40 0.58 -8.05
N HIS A 169 43.38 -0.75 -8.20
CA HIS A 169 44.48 -1.52 -8.81
C HIS A 169 44.57 -1.34 -10.34
N LEU A 170 43.53 -0.77 -10.98
CA LEU A 170 43.52 -0.55 -12.42
C LEU A 170 44.47 0.58 -12.82
N SER A 171 45.18 0.37 -13.93
CA SER A 171 46.04 1.38 -14.55
C SER A 171 45.29 2.14 -15.65
N PRO A 172 45.82 3.25 -16.18
CA PRO A 172 45.23 3.85 -17.38
C PRO A 172 45.23 2.90 -18.57
N GLY A 173 44.10 2.83 -19.28
CA GLY A 173 43.94 1.98 -20.46
C GLY A 173 42.64 1.21 -20.49
N LYS A 174 42.57 0.21 -21.37
CA LYS A 174 41.39 -0.64 -21.54
C LYS A 174 41.46 -1.82 -20.57
N HIS A 175 40.36 -2.06 -19.88
CA HIS A 175 40.19 -3.19 -18.98
C HIS A 175 38.87 -3.91 -19.26
N THR A 176 38.82 -5.21 -18.98
CA THR A 176 37.59 -6.00 -19.08
C THR A 176 36.95 -6.12 -17.71
N LEU A 177 35.80 -5.49 -17.52
CA LEU A 177 34.95 -5.65 -16.35
C LEU A 177 33.95 -6.78 -16.60
N THR A 178 33.95 -7.79 -15.73
CA THR A 178 32.97 -8.87 -15.75
C THR A 178 32.25 -8.95 -14.41
N ILE A 179 30.92 -9.03 -14.43
CA ILE A 179 30.06 -9.08 -13.26
C ILE A 179 29.17 -10.33 -13.38
N ARG A 180 29.21 -11.21 -12.38
CA ARG A 180 28.24 -12.28 -12.21
C ARG A 180 27.13 -11.77 -11.30
N VAL A 181 25.87 -11.86 -11.72
CA VAL A 181 24.68 -11.54 -10.90
C VAL A 181 23.91 -12.83 -10.65
N ASP A 182 23.60 -13.11 -9.38
CA ASP A 182 22.94 -14.33 -8.92
C ASP A 182 21.66 -13.96 -8.17
N ASN A 183 20.51 -14.20 -8.81
CA ASN A 183 19.19 -13.92 -8.24
C ASN A 183 18.55 -15.16 -7.62
N ARG A 184 19.32 -16.23 -7.37
CA ARG A 184 18.84 -17.35 -6.55
C ARG A 184 18.54 -16.86 -5.13
N TYR A 185 17.74 -17.62 -4.42
CA TYR A 185 17.41 -17.36 -3.03
C TYR A 185 18.62 -17.65 -2.12
N LEU A 186 19.44 -16.62 -1.83
CA LEU A 186 20.76 -16.75 -1.19
C LEU A 186 20.71 -16.85 0.34
N SER A 187 19.66 -16.35 0.97
CA SER A 187 19.39 -16.44 2.41
C SER A 187 17.90 -16.62 2.67
N GLU A 188 17.52 -17.25 3.78
CA GLU A 188 16.14 -17.59 4.12
C GLU A 188 15.31 -16.38 4.61
N VAL A 189 15.26 -15.30 3.81
CA VAL A 189 14.58 -14.03 4.14
C VAL A 189 13.05 -14.13 4.17
N GLY A 190 12.47 -15.22 3.68
CA GLY A 190 11.04 -15.49 3.62
C GLY A 190 10.52 -15.65 2.19
N ILE A 191 9.76 -16.72 1.92
CA ILE A 191 9.20 -16.96 0.57
C ILE A 191 8.11 -15.94 0.17
N ASN A 192 7.55 -15.23 1.16
CA ASN A 192 6.58 -14.16 0.97
C ASN A 192 7.21 -12.77 1.13
N ALA A 193 8.51 -12.68 1.47
CA ALA A 193 9.20 -11.42 1.63
C ALA A 193 9.21 -10.66 0.30
N HIS A 194 8.69 -9.44 0.31
CA HIS A 194 8.58 -8.63 -0.90
C HIS A 194 9.92 -8.23 -1.47
N SER A 195 11.00 -8.32 -0.67
CA SER A 195 12.38 -8.16 -1.12
C SER A 195 12.81 -9.20 -2.18
N ALA A 196 12.17 -10.38 -2.26
CA ALA A 196 12.59 -11.49 -3.14
C ALA A 196 11.46 -12.32 -3.78
N SER A 197 10.21 -12.20 -3.31
CA SER A 197 9.08 -13.03 -3.74
C SER A 197 8.53 -12.67 -5.12
N ASP A 198 8.08 -13.69 -5.87
CA ASP A 198 7.37 -13.55 -7.16
C ASP A 198 5.95 -12.96 -7.03
N GLN A 199 5.47 -12.77 -5.80
CA GLN A 199 4.17 -12.15 -5.57
C GLN A 199 4.12 -10.66 -5.92
N THR A 200 5.26 -9.95 -5.86
CA THR A 200 5.35 -8.51 -6.19
C THR A 200 6.50 -8.19 -7.16
N GLN A 201 7.71 -7.84 -6.68
CA GLN A 201 8.84 -7.48 -7.57
C GLN A 201 9.40 -8.70 -8.34
N GLY A 202 9.30 -9.89 -7.75
CA GLY A 202 9.76 -11.13 -8.34
C GLY A 202 11.26 -11.25 -8.54
N THR A 203 11.64 -12.37 -9.16
CA THR A 203 13.04 -12.80 -9.29
C THR A 203 13.71 -12.22 -10.54
N TRP A 204 13.75 -10.90 -10.70
CA TRP A 204 14.44 -10.29 -11.84
C TRP A 204 15.98 -10.51 -11.75
N ASN A 205 16.68 -10.60 -12.88
CA ASN A 205 18.15 -10.69 -12.90
C ASN A 205 18.71 -9.53 -13.73
N GLY A 206 19.66 -8.80 -13.17
CA GLY A 206 20.25 -7.64 -13.79
C GLY A 206 20.77 -6.65 -12.77
N ILE A 207 20.98 -5.41 -13.22
CA ILE A 207 21.42 -4.30 -12.37
C ILE A 207 20.53 -3.11 -12.73
N ALA A 208 19.71 -2.65 -11.79
CA ALA A 208 18.86 -1.48 -11.94
C ALA A 208 19.60 -0.23 -11.42
N GLY A 209 19.25 0.93 -11.97
CA GLY A 209 19.83 2.20 -11.57
C GLY A 209 21.25 2.46 -12.07
N ASP A 210 22.00 3.28 -11.35
CA ASP A 210 23.34 3.70 -11.71
C ASP A 210 24.35 2.54 -11.70
N ILE A 211 25.15 2.49 -12.77
CA ILE A 211 26.32 1.61 -12.89
C ILE A 211 27.49 2.51 -13.25
N VAL A 212 28.31 2.88 -12.27
CA VAL A 212 29.26 3.99 -12.45
C VAL A 212 30.64 3.69 -11.90
N LEU A 213 31.64 4.22 -12.60
CA LEU A 213 33.01 4.34 -12.10
C LEU A 213 33.24 5.77 -11.63
N GLU A 214 33.82 5.93 -10.45
CA GLU A 214 34.17 7.23 -9.89
C GLU A 214 35.63 7.24 -9.46
N ALA A 215 36.34 8.33 -9.75
CA ALA A 215 37.72 8.53 -9.37
C ALA A 215 37.85 9.67 -8.36
N GLY A 216 38.38 9.33 -7.19
CA GLY A 216 38.61 10.23 -6.07
C GLY A 216 40.08 10.32 -5.66
N SER A 217 40.34 11.13 -4.64
CA SER A 217 41.68 11.21 -4.04
C SER A 217 42.06 9.90 -3.33
N PRO A 218 43.35 9.55 -3.27
CA PRO A 218 43.83 8.35 -2.59
C PRO A 218 43.69 8.43 -1.06
N VAL A 219 43.50 9.63 -0.50
CA VAL A 219 42.98 9.87 0.85
C VAL A 219 41.64 10.61 0.71
N PHE A 220 40.58 10.08 1.30
CA PHE A 220 39.22 10.55 1.06
C PHE A 220 38.32 10.43 2.29
N VAL A 221 37.17 11.10 2.27
CA VAL A 221 36.13 10.98 3.27
C VAL A 221 35.22 9.80 2.90
N LYS A 222 35.46 8.66 3.54
CA LYS A 222 34.74 7.41 3.27
C LYS A 222 33.28 7.48 3.68
N ARG A 223 33.00 8.01 4.88
CA ARG A 223 31.63 8.10 5.42
C ARG A 223 31.49 9.30 6.35
N VAL A 224 30.32 9.90 6.35
CA VAL A 224 29.92 10.93 7.32
C VAL A 224 28.55 10.55 7.85
N GLN A 225 28.44 10.36 9.16
CA GLN A 225 27.15 10.21 9.85
C GLN A 225 26.86 11.47 10.65
N VAL A 226 25.63 11.97 10.53
CA VAL A 226 25.15 13.19 11.19
C VAL A 226 24.09 12.79 12.21
N TYR A 227 24.27 13.20 13.45
CA TYR A 227 23.36 12.96 14.56
C TYR A 227 22.85 14.31 15.10
N PRO A 228 21.63 14.73 14.71
CA PRO A 228 21.02 15.96 15.21
C PRO A 228 20.75 15.91 16.72
N ASP A 229 21.07 17.00 17.41
CA ASP A 229 20.68 17.25 18.80
C ASP A 229 19.96 18.60 18.89
N ILE A 230 18.63 18.54 18.90
CA ILE A 230 17.80 19.76 18.88
C ILE A 230 17.84 20.52 20.22
N HIS A 231 18.08 19.84 21.34
CA HIS A 231 18.06 20.46 22.67
C HIS A 231 19.35 21.24 22.91
N ASN A 232 20.48 20.70 22.47
CA ASN A 232 21.77 21.38 22.53
C ASN A 232 22.07 22.21 21.27
N ARG A 233 21.16 22.24 20.29
CA ARG A 233 21.25 23.02 19.05
C ARG A 233 22.55 22.78 18.28
N ASN A 234 22.95 21.52 18.18
CA ASN A 234 24.15 21.09 17.48
C ASN A 234 23.92 19.79 16.71
N ILE A 235 24.92 19.40 15.94
CA ILE A 235 25.02 18.06 15.36
C ILE A 235 26.29 17.39 15.86
N GLN A 236 26.21 16.10 16.16
CA GLN A 236 27.38 15.24 16.33
C GLN A 236 27.72 14.60 14.98
N LEU A 237 29.00 14.57 14.66
CA LEU A 237 29.54 14.08 13.39
C LEU A 237 30.47 12.90 13.66
N GLU A 238 30.24 11.78 13.00
CA GLU A 238 31.22 10.70 12.84
C GLU A 238 31.74 10.74 11.40
N ILE A 239 33.01 11.10 11.23
CA ILE A 239 33.67 11.20 9.93
C ILE A 239 34.70 10.08 9.83
N MET A 240 34.44 9.12 8.95
CA MET A 240 35.36 8.03 8.64
C MET A 240 36.22 8.40 7.43
N LEU A 241 37.54 8.26 7.58
CA LEU A 241 38.51 8.50 6.53
C LEU A 241 38.86 7.18 5.84
N GLY A 242 39.11 7.25 4.53
CA GLY A 242 39.56 6.13 3.70
C GLY A 242 40.88 6.44 3.04
N HIS A 243 41.65 5.40 2.74
CA HIS A 243 42.86 5.52 1.96
C HIS A 243 43.07 4.33 1.03
N THR A 244 43.79 4.55 -0.08
CA THR A 244 44.23 3.49 -1.01
C THR A 244 45.69 3.14 -0.81
N GLY A 245 46.02 1.85 -0.69
CA GLY A 245 47.40 1.39 -0.50
C GLY A 245 48.08 2.05 0.70
N ASN A 246 49.33 2.47 0.53
CA ASN A 246 50.15 3.13 1.56
C ASN A 246 49.89 4.66 1.68
N ALA A 247 48.86 5.19 1.04
CA ALA A 247 48.54 6.62 1.07
C ALA A 247 47.96 7.01 2.45
N VAL A 248 48.80 7.07 3.47
CA VAL A 248 48.40 7.51 4.80
C VAL A 248 49.10 8.83 5.08
N ALA A 249 48.32 9.90 5.29
CA ALA A 249 48.86 11.24 5.47
C ALA A 249 48.06 12.00 6.52
N ALA A 250 48.75 12.76 7.38
CA ALA A 250 48.11 13.76 8.23
C ALA A 250 47.55 14.91 7.38
N GLY A 251 46.55 15.62 7.89
CA GLY A 251 45.89 16.68 7.16
C GLY A 251 44.89 17.48 7.99
N SER A 252 43.97 18.13 7.30
CA SER A 252 42.88 18.89 7.91
C SER A 252 41.56 18.71 7.18
N LEU A 253 40.47 18.82 7.94
CA LEU A 253 39.10 18.92 7.48
C LEU A 253 38.59 20.37 7.67
N SER A 254 37.83 20.86 6.69
CA SER A 254 37.00 22.04 6.79
C SER A 254 35.54 21.61 6.68
N ILE A 255 34.76 21.85 7.73
CA ILE A 255 33.39 21.36 7.89
C ILE A 255 32.46 22.56 7.97
N SER A 256 31.46 22.62 7.11
CA SER A 256 30.50 23.73 7.07
C SER A 256 29.09 23.23 6.79
N VAL A 257 28.08 23.94 7.29
CA VAL A 257 26.67 23.65 7.04
C VAL A 257 26.00 24.86 6.43
N ASP A 258 25.44 24.74 5.23
CA ASP A 258 24.84 25.86 4.48
C ASP A 258 25.76 27.11 4.47
N GLN A 259 25.33 28.20 5.14
CA GLN A 259 26.07 29.46 5.28
C GLN A 259 26.66 29.65 6.69
N LEU A 260 26.61 28.64 7.56
CA LEU A 260 27.17 28.71 8.91
C LEU A 260 28.70 28.66 8.88
N PRO A 261 29.39 29.22 9.90
CA PRO A 261 30.85 29.27 9.96
C PRO A 261 31.51 27.90 9.85
N ALA A 262 32.63 27.81 9.14
CA ALA A 262 33.36 26.55 9.00
C ALA A 262 34.14 26.19 10.28
N LEU A 263 34.04 24.93 10.70
CA LEU A 263 34.89 24.31 11.71
C LEU A 263 36.11 23.68 11.03
N LYS A 264 37.30 23.95 11.56
CA LYS A 264 38.55 23.33 11.09
C LYS A 264 39.01 22.27 12.10
N GLN A 265 39.36 21.09 11.60
CA GLN A 265 39.83 19.97 12.42
C GLN A 265 41.07 19.34 11.77
N SER A 266 42.14 19.13 12.52
CA SER A 266 43.31 18.37 12.02
C SER A 266 43.13 16.87 12.26
N PHE A 267 43.78 16.04 11.44
CA PHE A 267 43.83 14.59 11.62
C PHE A 267 45.24 14.03 11.38
N SER A 268 45.57 12.95 12.07
CA SER A 268 46.82 12.21 11.98
C SER A 268 46.72 11.05 10.99
N SER A 269 47.86 10.45 10.64
CA SER A 269 47.90 9.24 9.81
C SER A 269 47.19 8.03 10.45
N ASN A 270 47.06 8.00 11.77
CA ASN A 270 46.46 6.88 12.48
C ASN A 270 44.93 7.06 12.68
N ASP A 271 44.39 8.22 12.30
CA ASP A 271 42.99 8.54 12.50
C ASP A 271 42.16 7.90 11.38
N SER A 272 41.37 6.89 11.73
CA SER A 272 40.39 6.28 10.81
C SER A 272 39.00 6.87 10.97
N THR A 273 38.67 7.38 12.16
CA THR A 273 37.38 8.01 12.50
C THR A 273 37.58 9.22 13.39
N LEU A 274 36.88 10.31 13.09
CA LEU A 274 36.85 11.54 13.89
C LEU A 274 35.43 11.77 14.41
N LEU A 275 35.32 12.10 15.71
CA LEU A 275 34.07 12.46 16.36
C LEU A 275 34.09 13.94 16.70
N LEU A 276 33.13 14.70 16.18
CA LEU A 276 33.12 16.17 16.29
C LEU A 276 31.71 16.68 16.62
N THR A 277 31.64 17.78 17.37
CA THR A 277 30.40 18.55 17.55
C THR A 277 30.43 19.80 16.68
N TYR A 278 29.36 20.06 15.92
CA TYR A 278 29.21 21.26 15.13
C TYR A 278 27.97 22.06 15.59
N PRO A 279 28.12 23.32 16.05
CA PRO A 279 27.01 24.14 16.51
C PRO A 279 26.13 24.63 15.34
N MET A 280 24.81 24.53 15.47
CA MET A 280 23.84 24.89 14.42
C MET A 280 23.28 26.32 14.56
N GLY A 281 23.89 27.14 15.42
CA GLY A 281 23.40 28.48 15.76
C GLY A 281 22.21 28.48 16.72
N ASP A 282 21.64 29.66 16.97
CA ASP A 282 20.69 29.84 18.07
C ASP A 282 19.29 29.28 17.80
N ARG A 283 18.87 29.20 16.54
CA ARG A 283 17.50 28.84 16.11
C ARG A 283 17.52 27.94 14.86
N PRO A 284 18.01 26.69 14.97
CA PRO A 284 17.89 25.76 13.86
C PRO A 284 16.41 25.52 13.54
N VAL A 285 16.06 25.63 12.27
CA VAL A 285 14.74 25.22 11.75
C VAL A 285 14.68 23.69 11.77
N LEU A 286 13.64 23.15 12.41
CA LEU A 286 13.45 21.71 12.56
C LEU A 286 12.70 21.11 11.36
N TRP A 287 13.01 19.85 11.05
CA TRP A 287 12.36 19.06 10.02
C TRP A 287 11.21 18.23 10.62
N ASP A 288 10.05 18.24 9.97
CA ASP A 288 8.87 17.41 10.28
C ASP A 288 7.93 17.32 9.06
N GLU A 289 6.71 16.80 9.22
CA GLU A 289 5.75 16.66 8.11
C GLU A 289 5.22 17.99 7.52
N PHE A 290 5.40 19.11 8.24
CA PHE A 290 4.94 20.45 7.88
C PHE A 290 6.09 21.37 7.44
N ASN A 291 7.30 21.15 7.97
CA ASN A 291 8.49 21.92 7.68
C ASN A 291 9.60 21.02 7.13
N HIS A 292 9.92 21.17 5.84
CA HIS A 292 10.80 20.25 5.13
C HIS A 292 12.24 20.78 5.01
N LYS A 293 12.72 21.55 5.99
CA LYS A 293 14.06 22.16 5.91
C LYS A 293 15.16 21.08 5.96
N LEU A 294 15.89 20.99 4.86
CA LEU A 294 17.13 20.22 4.75
C LEU A 294 18.34 21.17 4.76
N TYR A 295 19.39 20.75 5.45
CA TYR A 295 20.69 21.42 5.53
C TYR A 295 21.70 20.64 4.70
N GLN A 296 22.64 21.35 4.09
CA GLN A 296 23.76 20.77 3.37
C GLN A 296 25.03 20.87 4.21
N LEU A 297 25.46 19.76 4.79
CA LEU A 297 26.79 19.60 5.38
C LEU A 297 27.82 19.38 4.26
N THR A 298 28.92 20.12 4.28
CA THR A 298 30.07 19.94 3.39
C THR A 298 31.32 19.67 4.23
N VAL A 299 31.95 18.53 4.02
CA VAL A 299 33.24 18.13 4.62
C VAL A 299 34.30 18.15 3.52
N GLN A 300 35.27 19.05 3.65
CA GLN A 300 36.39 19.17 2.73
C GLN A 300 37.66 18.66 3.40
N LEU A 301 38.32 17.68 2.78
CA LEU A 301 39.58 17.11 3.24
C LEU A 301 40.73 17.68 2.43
N GLN A 302 41.85 17.99 3.09
CA GLN A 302 43.13 18.30 2.47
C GLN A 302 44.29 17.69 3.27
N THR A 303 45.17 16.94 2.61
CA THR A 303 46.41 16.43 3.25
C THR A 303 47.44 17.53 3.44
N ALA A 304 48.33 17.37 4.41
CA ALA A 304 49.36 18.37 4.74
C ALA A 304 50.30 18.69 3.55
N ASP A 305 50.61 17.67 2.74
CA ASP A 305 51.39 17.81 1.50
C ASP A 305 50.58 18.36 0.31
N ARG A 306 49.28 18.59 0.51
CA ARG A 306 48.29 19.07 -0.46
C ARG A 306 48.12 18.19 -1.70
N LYS A 307 48.57 16.94 -1.65
CA LYS A 307 48.44 16.00 -2.79
C LYS A 307 47.06 15.37 -2.89
N SER A 308 46.34 15.24 -1.77
CA SER A 308 44.98 14.70 -1.76
C SER A 308 43.99 15.75 -1.25
N THR A 309 42.91 15.92 -2.00
CA THR A 309 41.76 16.74 -1.60
C THR A 309 40.48 16.01 -1.90
N ASP A 310 39.54 15.98 -0.96
CA ASP A 310 38.23 15.36 -1.17
C ASP A 310 37.13 16.26 -0.65
N THR A 311 35.91 16.11 -1.18
CA THR A 311 34.74 16.85 -0.71
C THR A 311 33.54 15.94 -0.69
N LYS A 312 33.01 15.71 0.52
CA LYS A 312 31.76 14.98 0.73
C LYS A 312 30.66 15.96 1.14
N LYS A 313 29.50 15.82 0.50
CA LYS A 313 28.29 16.59 0.82
C LYS A 313 27.22 15.64 1.35
N ILE A 314 26.59 16.02 2.45
CA ILE A 314 25.52 15.26 3.09
C ILE A 314 24.31 16.17 3.29
N SER A 315 23.14 15.72 2.86
CA SER A 315 21.86 16.35 3.20
C SER A 315 21.36 15.77 4.52
N PHE A 316 20.85 16.59 5.43
CA PHE A 316 20.25 16.14 6.68
C PHE A 316 19.19 17.13 7.18
N GLY A 317 18.31 16.69 8.09
CA GLY A 317 17.35 17.54 8.78
C GLY A 317 17.61 17.60 10.28
N MET A 318 17.37 18.76 10.90
CA MET A 318 17.41 18.88 12.36
C MET A 318 16.08 18.37 12.94
N ARG A 319 16.07 17.23 13.62
CA ARG A 319 14.86 16.72 14.29
C ARG A 319 15.18 15.79 15.43
N SER A 320 14.28 15.67 16.40
CA SER A 320 14.27 14.58 17.38
C SER A 320 13.07 13.67 17.15
N VAL A 321 13.20 12.41 17.54
CA VAL A 321 12.07 11.48 17.63
C VAL A 321 12.15 10.74 18.95
N GLY A 322 10.99 10.54 19.57
CA GLY A 322 10.88 9.82 20.82
C GLY A 322 9.47 9.31 21.04
N THR A 323 9.18 9.00 22.30
CA THR A 323 7.88 8.53 22.74
C THR A 323 7.52 9.21 24.05
N THR A 324 6.23 9.48 24.26
CA THR A 324 5.71 9.99 25.54
C THR A 324 4.36 9.34 25.79
N ASN A 325 4.26 8.53 26.84
CA ASN A 325 3.09 7.68 27.09
C ASN A 325 2.73 6.88 25.83
N SER A 326 1.44 6.84 25.45
CA SER A 326 0.89 6.16 24.28
C SER A 326 1.20 6.85 22.93
N LYS A 327 2.08 7.86 22.88
CA LYS A 327 2.34 8.70 21.70
C LYS A 327 3.77 8.60 21.20
N ILE A 328 3.92 8.60 19.88
CA ILE A 328 5.18 8.91 19.19
C ILE A 328 5.31 10.43 19.14
N THR A 329 6.52 10.95 19.35
CA THR A 329 6.82 12.37 19.24
C THR A 329 7.86 12.66 18.15
N VAL A 330 7.67 13.77 17.44
CA VAL A 330 8.66 14.38 16.56
C VAL A 330 8.86 15.81 17.05
N ASN A 331 10.11 16.19 17.33
CA ASN A 331 10.43 17.50 17.91
C ASN A 331 9.65 17.80 19.21
N ASP A 332 9.55 16.79 20.09
CA ASP A 332 8.79 16.81 21.36
C ASP A 332 7.28 17.02 21.24
N HIS A 333 6.72 16.92 20.02
CA HIS A 333 5.29 17.07 19.76
C HIS A 333 4.65 15.73 19.39
N PRO A 334 3.51 15.35 19.99
CA PRO A 334 2.79 14.13 19.60
C PRO A 334 2.41 14.15 18.13
N VAL A 335 2.71 13.07 17.42
CA VAL A 335 2.28 12.83 16.05
C VAL A 335 1.36 11.63 15.98
N PHE A 336 0.48 11.64 14.98
CA PHE A 336 -0.34 10.49 14.64
C PHE A 336 0.08 10.01 13.25
N LEU A 337 0.59 8.78 13.18
CA LEU A 337 1.02 8.17 11.92
C LEU A 337 -0.22 7.79 11.10
N ARG A 338 -0.39 8.47 9.97
CA ARG A 338 -1.41 8.20 8.96
C ARG A 338 -0.72 7.49 7.83
N GLY A 339 -0.65 6.17 7.94
CA GLY A 339 0.26 5.35 7.15
C GLY A 339 -0.41 4.55 6.05
N THR A 340 0.29 4.37 4.94
CA THR A 340 0.13 3.22 4.04
C THR A 340 1.43 2.40 4.05
N LEU A 341 1.51 1.40 3.19
CA LEU A 341 2.74 0.67 2.94
C LEU A 341 3.07 0.54 1.45
N GLU A 342 4.25 -0.02 1.16
CA GLU A 342 4.69 -0.43 -0.17
C GLU A 342 5.33 -1.81 -0.08
N CYS A 343 4.96 -2.71 -0.99
CA CYS A 343 5.39 -4.09 -1.15
C CYS A 343 6.25 -4.34 -2.41
N ALA A 344 7.00 -3.35 -2.90
CA ALA A 344 7.79 -3.41 -4.13
C ALA A 344 6.93 -3.60 -5.40
N ILE A 345 5.77 -2.94 -5.49
CA ILE A 345 4.78 -3.12 -6.57
C ILE A 345 5.10 -2.19 -7.75
N PHE A 346 5.84 -2.71 -8.73
CA PHE A 346 6.21 -1.98 -9.95
C PHE A 346 5.97 -2.80 -11.22
N PRO A 347 4.71 -2.99 -11.66
CA PRO A 347 4.37 -3.93 -12.74
C PRO A 347 5.10 -3.69 -14.07
N LEU A 348 5.43 -2.45 -14.39
CA LEU A 348 6.08 -2.11 -15.67
C LEU A 348 7.54 -2.60 -15.74
N THR A 349 8.27 -2.50 -14.64
CA THR A 349 9.71 -2.78 -14.59
C THR A 349 10.01 -4.11 -13.89
N GLY A 350 9.14 -4.54 -12.96
CA GLY A 350 9.38 -5.62 -12.00
C GLY A 350 10.38 -5.25 -10.91
N TYR A 351 10.80 -3.99 -10.81
CA TYR A 351 11.70 -3.52 -9.75
C TYR A 351 11.45 -2.03 -9.46
N PRO A 352 11.72 -1.56 -8.24
CA PRO A 352 11.48 -0.18 -7.86
C PRO A 352 12.34 0.81 -8.63
N PRO A 353 11.81 2.01 -8.95
CA PRO A 353 12.56 3.07 -9.60
C PRO A 353 13.66 3.58 -8.66
N THR A 354 14.81 3.91 -9.23
CA THR A 354 15.95 4.49 -8.49
C THR A 354 16.06 6.00 -8.69
N ASP A 355 15.05 6.64 -9.28
CA ASP A 355 15.00 8.09 -9.46
C ASP A 355 14.04 8.77 -8.48
N THR A 356 14.42 9.95 -8.00
CA THR A 356 13.64 10.71 -7.00
C THR A 356 12.31 11.22 -7.57
N VAL A 357 12.17 11.35 -8.89
CA VAL A 357 10.96 11.91 -9.52
C VAL A 357 9.78 10.94 -9.40
N ALA A 358 10.02 9.65 -9.63
CA ALA A 358 9.01 8.61 -9.46
C ALA A 358 8.49 8.54 -8.01
N TRP A 359 9.41 8.56 -7.03
CA TRP A 359 9.04 8.56 -5.61
C TRP A 359 8.37 9.86 -5.16
N ALA A 360 8.81 11.03 -5.65
CA ALA A 360 8.16 12.30 -5.36
C ALA A 360 6.71 12.34 -5.87
N ARG A 361 6.40 11.66 -6.99
CA ARG A 361 5.01 11.48 -7.46
C ARG A 361 4.22 10.64 -6.45
N ILE A 362 4.75 9.50 -5.99
CA ILE A 362 4.08 8.64 -5.00
C ILE A 362 3.80 9.40 -3.71
N PHE A 363 4.78 10.09 -3.14
CA PHE A 363 4.58 10.86 -1.91
C PHE A 363 3.62 12.04 -2.05
N ARG A 364 3.55 12.66 -3.24
CA ARG A 364 2.50 13.66 -3.52
C ARG A 364 1.11 13.03 -3.46
N ILE A 365 0.95 11.82 -3.98
CA ILE A 365 -0.32 11.09 -3.97
C ILE A 365 -0.70 10.73 -2.53
N ILE A 366 0.22 10.22 -1.71
CA ILE A 366 -0.13 9.89 -0.31
C ILE A 366 -0.53 11.15 0.48
N LYS A 367 0.18 12.28 0.29
CA LYS A 367 -0.17 13.55 0.94
C LYS A 367 -1.52 14.08 0.48
N ALA A 368 -1.88 13.87 -0.79
CA ALA A 368 -3.20 14.22 -1.31
C ALA A 368 -4.35 13.41 -0.66
N HIS A 369 -4.04 12.24 -0.09
CA HIS A 369 -4.96 11.42 0.72
C HIS A 369 -4.81 11.69 2.24
N GLY A 370 -4.09 12.74 2.63
CA GLY A 370 -3.89 13.16 4.02
C GLY A 370 -2.98 12.25 4.86
N LEU A 371 -2.28 11.31 4.22
CA LEU A 371 -1.28 10.45 4.85
C LEU A 371 0.05 11.19 5.06
N ASN A 372 0.81 10.79 6.08
CA ASN A 372 2.14 11.34 6.40
C ASN A 372 3.21 10.26 6.62
N HIS A 373 2.86 8.98 6.47
CA HIS A 373 3.71 7.85 6.80
C HIS A 373 3.67 6.77 5.71
N MET A 374 4.81 6.13 5.44
CA MET A 374 4.91 4.96 4.57
C MET A 374 5.81 3.90 5.20
N ARG A 375 5.29 2.67 5.32
CA ARG A 375 6.08 1.49 5.70
C ARG A 375 6.53 0.73 4.46
N PHE A 376 7.79 0.35 4.37
CA PHE A 376 8.29 -0.55 3.33
C PHE A 376 8.23 -1.98 3.82
N HIS A 377 7.20 -2.72 3.41
CA HIS A 377 6.85 -4.02 3.95
C HIS A 377 7.86 -5.09 3.51
N SER A 378 8.64 -5.64 4.45
CA SER A 378 9.66 -6.67 4.24
C SER A 378 10.72 -6.31 3.18
N TRP A 379 11.00 -5.02 2.99
CA TRP A 379 12.06 -4.55 2.09
C TRP A 379 12.58 -3.14 2.41
N CYS A 380 13.75 -2.81 1.88
CA CYS A 380 14.32 -1.47 1.92
C CYS A 380 14.34 -0.80 0.52
N PRO A 381 13.82 0.44 0.40
CA PRO A 381 13.77 1.14 -0.87
C PRO A 381 15.13 1.76 -1.26
N PRO A 382 15.32 2.18 -2.53
CA PRO A 382 16.52 2.90 -2.94
C PRO A 382 16.60 4.31 -2.31
N GLU A 383 17.80 4.92 -2.29
CA GLU A 383 18.07 6.27 -1.75
C GLU A 383 17.10 7.34 -2.30
N ALA A 384 16.68 7.17 -3.55
CA ALA A 384 15.71 8.04 -4.20
C ALA A 384 14.38 8.16 -3.43
N ALA A 385 13.91 7.09 -2.79
CA ALA A 385 12.71 7.12 -1.96
C ALA A 385 12.92 7.93 -0.69
N PHE A 386 14.05 7.74 0.01
CA PHE A 386 14.39 8.52 1.19
C PHE A 386 14.52 10.01 0.87
N THR A 387 15.23 10.33 -0.22
CA THR A 387 15.38 11.71 -0.70
C THR A 387 14.02 12.35 -1.02
N ALA A 388 13.14 11.63 -1.71
CA ALA A 388 11.81 12.16 -2.02
C ALA A 388 10.94 12.33 -0.76
N ALA A 389 11.05 11.43 0.22
CA ALA A 389 10.33 11.50 1.48
C ALA A 389 10.83 12.68 2.35
N ASP A 390 12.14 12.93 2.39
CA ASP A 390 12.75 14.08 3.06
C ASP A 390 12.19 15.40 2.53
N HIS A 391 12.07 15.51 1.20
CA HIS A 391 11.50 16.70 0.55
C HIS A 391 9.98 16.82 0.71
N ALA A 392 9.27 15.71 0.91
CA ALA A 392 7.81 15.69 1.03
C ALA A 392 7.31 15.81 2.49
N GLY A 393 8.18 15.67 3.48
CA GLY A 393 7.79 15.56 4.88
C GLY A 393 6.95 14.30 5.13
N VAL A 394 7.44 13.16 4.66
CA VAL A 394 6.83 11.84 4.86
C VAL A 394 7.73 11.02 5.77
N TYR A 395 7.17 10.43 6.81
CA TYR A 395 7.88 9.54 7.72
C TYR A 395 7.97 8.13 7.12
N LEU A 396 9.14 7.51 7.25
CA LEU A 396 9.42 6.17 6.72
C LEU A 396 9.66 5.18 7.86
N SER A 397 9.05 4.00 7.73
CA SER A 397 9.40 2.79 8.48
C SER A 397 10.00 1.78 7.52
N VAL A 398 11.24 1.37 7.77
CA VAL A 398 11.98 0.46 6.89
C VAL A 398 12.11 -0.90 7.56
N GLU A 399 11.88 -1.97 6.78
CA GLU A 399 12.10 -3.34 7.21
C GLU A 399 13.34 -3.92 6.55
N VAL A 400 14.03 -4.84 7.24
CA VAL A 400 15.35 -5.37 6.83
C VAL A 400 15.16 -6.58 5.91
N ASP A 401 14.43 -6.37 4.81
CA ASP A 401 14.27 -7.32 3.71
C ASP A 401 13.75 -8.72 4.10
N CYS A 402 13.02 -8.84 5.22
CA CYS A 402 12.68 -10.12 5.84
C CYS A 402 11.18 -10.27 6.20
N TRP A 403 10.67 -11.49 5.97
CA TRP A 403 9.40 -12.03 6.44
C TRP A 403 9.55 -13.55 6.67
N ALA A 404 10.25 -13.94 7.74
CA ALA A 404 10.65 -15.32 8.00
C ALA A 404 10.61 -15.71 9.50
N SER A 405 10.93 -16.98 9.77
CA SER A 405 11.30 -17.43 11.12
C SER A 405 12.67 -16.88 11.52
N VAL A 406 12.79 -16.39 12.75
CA VAL A 406 14.02 -15.79 13.29
C VAL A 406 14.38 -16.34 14.66
N GLY A 407 15.67 -16.23 15.03
CA GLY A 407 16.23 -16.74 16.28
C GLY A 407 16.42 -18.26 16.27
N GLU A 408 16.46 -18.88 15.09
CA GLU A 408 16.56 -20.33 14.90
C GLU A 408 17.96 -20.78 14.46
N GLY A 409 18.92 -19.84 14.32
CA GLY A 409 20.28 -20.12 13.86
C GLY A 409 20.40 -20.30 12.34
N LEU A 410 19.38 -19.86 11.61
CA LEU A 410 19.37 -19.82 10.13
C LEU A 410 20.22 -18.66 9.61
N SER A 411 20.56 -18.67 8.32
CA SER A 411 21.42 -17.62 7.75
C SER A 411 20.80 -16.22 7.84
N VAL A 412 19.45 -16.15 7.85
CA VAL A 412 18.69 -14.90 8.00
C VAL A 412 19.01 -14.17 9.30
N ASP A 413 19.35 -14.88 10.39
CA ASP A 413 19.63 -14.27 11.68
C ASP A 413 20.88 -13.37 11.61
N ASN A 414 21.91 -13.79 10.87
CA ASN A 414 23.10 -12.99 10.62
C ASN A 414 22.86 -11.93 9.54
N PHE A 415 22.14 -12.30 8.48
CA PHE A 415 21.75 -11.39 7.40
C PHE A 415 21.08 -10.13 7.94
N LEU A 416 20.15 -10.25 8.89
CA LEU A 416 19.45 -9.11 9.49
C LEU A 416 20.40 -8.10 10.16
N TYR A 417 21.45 -8.56 10.86
CA TYR A 417 22.45 -7.65 11.44
C TYR A 417 23.32 -7.02 10.36
N GLU A 418 23.81 -7.80 9.40
CA GLU A 418 24.67 -7.30 8.32
C GLU A 418 23.93 -6.27 7.45
N GLU A 419 22.71 -6.60 7.04
CA GLU A 419 21.90 -5.78 6.15
C GLU A 419 21.41 -4.51 6.83
N SER A 420 20.93 -4.60 8.08
CA SER A 420 20.57 -3.38 8.83
C SER A 420 21.78 -2.45 9.05
N ASN A 421 22.99 -3.01 9.22
CA ASN A 421 24.22 -2.21 9.30
C ASN A 421 24.51 -1.46 8.01
N ARG A 422 24.31 -2.12 6.86
CA ARG A 422 24.46 -1.49 5.54
C ARG A 422 23.40 -0.41 5.32
N ILE A 423 22.13 -0.70 5.64
CA ILE A 423 21.00 0.24 5.54
C ILE A 423 21.29 1.51 6.35
N ILE A 424 21.68 1.40 7.62
CA ILE A 424 21.99 2.59 8.44
C ILE A 424 23.23 3.33 7.92
N ALA A 425 24.25 2.59 7.46
CA ALA A 425 25.44 3.23 6.90
C ALA A 425 25.13 4.03 5.61
N ALA A 426 24.25 3.53 4.75
CA ALA A 426 23.86 4.15 3.50
C ALA A 426 22.85 5.29 3.70
N TYR A 427 21.76 5.04 4.44
CA TYR A 427 20.58 5.90 4.45
C TYR A 427 20.32 6.58 5.81
N GLY A 428 21.18 6.37 6.81
CA GLY A 428 20.95 6.82 8.19
C GLY A 428 20.83 8.33 8.39
N ASN A 429 21.31 9.15 7.44
CA ASN A 429 21.28 10.61 7.52
C ASN A 429 19.94 11.23 7.04
N HIS A 430 19.07 10.45 6.41
CA HIS A 430 17.76 10.93 5.94
C HIS A 430 16.83 11.21 7.11
N PRO A 431 16.36 12.46 7.32
CA PRO A 431 15.47 12.78 8.44
C PRO A 431 14.12 12.05 8.37
N SER A 432 13.66 11.65 7.18
CA SER A 432 12.46 10.83 6.97
C SER A 432 12.55 9.42 7.52
N PHE A 433 13.76 8.85 7.69
CA PHE A 433 13.94 7.51 8.22
C PHE A 433 13.70 7.48 9.75
N LEU A 434 12.43 7.34 10.12
CA LEU A 434 11.93 7.52 11.48
C LEU A 434 11.97 6.25 12.32
N MET A 435 11.77 5.10 11.67
CA MET A 435 11.51 3.81 12.31
C MET A 435 12.20 2.69 11.56
N MET A 436 12.77 1.73 12.29
CA MET A 436 13.30 0.49 11.71
C MET A 436 12.84 -0.72 12.50
N VAL A 437 12.39 -1.75 11.79
CA VAL A 437 12.04 -3.04 12.37
C VAL A 437 12.76 -4.15 11.60
N PRO A 438 13.16 -5.25 12.25
CA PRO A 438 13.94 -6.29 11.57
C PRO A 438 13.12 -7.04 10.52
N THR A 439 11.82 -7.24 10.74
CA THR A 439 11.02 -8.17 9.91
C THR A 439 9.52 -7.95 10.08
N ASN A 440 8.75 -8.36 9.06
CA ASN A 440 7.30 -8.47 9.12
C ASN A 440 6.89 -9.77 9.82
N GLU A 441 5.93 -9.67 10.74
CA GLU A 441 5.18 -10.81 11.29
C GLU A 441 6.10 -12.01 11.67
N PRO A 442 7.14 -11.79 12.48
CA PRO A 442 8.19 -12.79 12.70
C PRO A 442 7.63 -14.11 13.22
N ALA A 443 7.95 -15.17 12.50
CA ALA A 443 7.72 -16.54 12.95
C ALA A 443 8.91 -17.03 13.79
N GLY A 444 8.80 -18.25 14.33
CA GLY A 444 9.89 -18.92 15.05
C GLY A 444 9.47 -19.46 16.42
N GLY A 445 10.30 -20.35 16.96
CA GLY A 445 10.09 -20.95 18.28
C GLY A 445 10.43 -20.04 19.47
N LYS A 446 10.72 -20.67 20.62
CA LYS A 446 10.97 -19.98 21.91
C LYS A 446 12.11 -18.95 21.92
N ASN A 447 13.02 -19.00 20.94
CA ASN A 447 14.18 -18.12 20.85
C ASN A 447 13.91 -16.84 20.03
N ARG A 448 12.75 -16.75 19.36
CA ARG A 448 12.35 -15.60 18.54
C ARG A 448 12.40 -14.28 19.33
N ASP A 449 11.65 -14.20 20.42
CA ASP A 449 11.54 -12.96 21.21
C ASP A 449 12.87 -12.54 21.84
N PRO A 450 13.69 -13.44 22.44
CA PRO A 450 15.05 -13.11 22.89
C PRO A 450 15.97 -12.59 21.78
N TYR A 451 15.93 -13.17 20.58
CA TYR A 451 16.71 -12.70 19.43
C TYR A 451 16.30 -11.29 19.02
N LEU A 452 14.99 -11.04 18.89
CA LEU A 452 14.46 -9.74 18.50
C LEU A 452 14.73 -8.67 19.58
N ALA A 453 14.64 -9.03 20.86
CA ALA A 453 15.03 -8.17 21.97
C ALA A 453 16.50 -7.74 21.89
N ALA A 454 17.40 -8.68 21.55
CA ALA A 454 18.82 -8.38 21.35
C ALA A 454 19.04 -7.46 20.15
N PHE A 455 18.32 -7.66 19.05
CA PHE A 455 18.38 -6.79 17.87
C PHE A 455 17.93 -5.35 18.18
N VAL A 456 16.83 -5.19 18.91
CA VAL A 456 16.32 -3.87 19.33
C VAL A 456 17.31 -3.17 20.26
N LYS A 457 17.88 -3.89 21.25
CA LYS A 457 18.92 -3.35 22.14
C LYS A 457 20.17 -2.90 21.38
N TYR A 458 20.67 -3.76 20.49
CA TYR A 458 21.83 -3.47 19.65
C TYR A 458 21.69 -2.14 18.92
N TRP A 459 20.53 -1.93 18.28
CA TRP A 459 20.31 -0.72 17.51
C TRP A 459 20.07 0.53 18.35
N LYS A 460 19.33 0.43 19.47
CA LYS A 460 19.13 1.54 20.40
C LYS A 460 20.43 2.04 21.03
N GLU A 461 21.38 1.14 21.27
CA GLU A 461 22.72 1.50 21.77
C GLU A 461 23.58 2.15 20.68
N LYS A 462 23.50 1.64 19.45
CA LYS A 462 24.35 2.05 18.33
C LYS A 462 23.92 3.34 17.66
N ASP A 463 22.62 3.60 17.54
CA ASP A 463 22.09 4.75 16.82
C ASP A 463 20.76 5.23 17.41
N LYS A 464 20.73 6.48 17.90
CA LYS A 464 19.58 7.08 18.58
C LYS A 464 18.72 7.97 17.69
N ARG A 465 18.95 7.97 16.37
CA ARG A 465 18.23 8.85 15.42
C ARG A 465 16.84 8.35 15.10
N ARG A 466 16.41 7.16 15.53
CA ARG A 466 15.14 6.55 15.12
C ARG A 466 14.58 5.63 16.21
N LEU A 467 13.31 5.26 16.06
CA LEU A 467 12.65 4.28 16.94
C LEU A 467 12.84 2.86 16.41
N TYR A 468 12.90 1.90 17.33
CA TYR A 468 13.07 0.49 17.03
C TYR A 468 11.97 -0.36 17.65
N SER A 469 11.53 -1.37 16.90
CA SER A 469 10.57 -2.37 17.37
C SER A 469 10.99 -3.76 16.91
N ALA A 470 10.57 -4.80 17.65
CA ALA A 470 10.91 -6.19 17.40
C ALA A 470 10.34 -6.75 16.09
N GLY A 471 9.30 -6.15 15.54
CA GLY A 471 8.70 -6.56 14.29
C GLY A 471 7.43 -5.78 13.98
N SER A 472 6.96 -5.89 12.74
CA SER A 472 5.61 -5.46 12.37
C SER A 472 4.60 -6.57 12.66
N GLY A 473 3.42 -6.20 13.15
CA GLY A 473 2.38 -7.14 13.62
C GLY A 473 2.63 -7.72 15.02
N TRP A 474 3.85 -8.17 15.33
CA TRP A 474 4.23 -8.71 16.65
C TRP A 474 5.75 -8.89 16.74
N PRO A 475 6.33 -9.22 17.91
CA PRO A 475 5.72 -9.30 19.25
C PRO A 475 5.69 -7.97 19.99
N ALA A 476 4.80 -7.88 20.99
CA ALA A 476 4.84 -6.84 22.01
C ALA A 476 5.83 -7.25 23.11
N ILE A 477 7.07 -6.75 23.04
CA ILE A 477 8.12 -6.98 24.05
C ILE A 477 8.58 -5.66 24.69
N ALA A 478 9.17 -5.76 25.89
CA ALA A 478 9.55 -4.60 26.71
C ALA A 478 10.59 -3.69 26.03
N GLU A 479 11.46 -4.25 25.20
CA GLU A 479 12.54 -3.57 24.51
C GLU A 479 12.08 -2.58 23.44
N ASN A 480 10.89 -2.82 22.85
CA ASN A 480 10.33 -2.00 21.78
C ASN A 480 10.15 -0.54 22.24
N ASP A 481 10.48 0.43 21.39
CA ASP A 481 10.11 1.83 21.64
C ASP A 481 8.59 2.05 21.45
N TYR A 482 8.00 1.32 20.49
CA TYR A 482 6.58 1.33 20.16
C TYR A 482 6.17 -0.05 19.66
N HIS A 483 4.88 -0.38 19.73
CA HIS A 483 4.35 -1.63 19.20
C HIS A 483 3.69 -1.41 17.84
N VAL A 484 3.87 -2.38 16.94
CA VAL A 484 3.11 -2.50 15.70
C VAL A 484 2.23 -3.75 15.85
N LEU A 485 0.92 -3.57 15.92
CA LEU A 485 0.00 -4.61 16.43
C LEU A 485 -1.29 -4.71 15.62
N PRO A 486 -1.78 -5.91 15.27
CA PRO A 486 -2.96 -6.10 14.42
C PRO A 486 -4.28 -6.00 15.18
N GLU A 487 -4.30 -5.90 16.50
CA GLU A 487 -5.54 -5.92 17.28
C GLU A 487 -6.44 -4.71 16.99
N PRO A 488 -5.94 -3.45 16.94
CA PRO A 488 -6.75 -2.25 16.72
C PRO A 488 -7.23 -2.08 15.26
N ARG A 489 -8.04 -3.02 14.78
CA ARG A 489 -8.76 -3.01 13.49
C ARG A 489 -10.20 -3.46 13.65
N ILE A 490 -11.06 -3.09 12.70
CA ILE A 490 -12.48 -3.49 12.67
C ILE A 490 -12.68 -5.00 12.52
N GLN A 491 -11.87 -5.63 11.66
CA GLN A 491 -11.96 -7.05 11.35
C GLN A 491 -10.59 -7.71 11.45
N ALA A 492 -10.46 -8.67 12.35
CA ALA A 492 -9.29 -9.51 12.45
C ALA A 492 -9.32 -10.67 11.44
N TRP A 493 -8.12 -11.18 11.16
CA TRP A 493 -7.96 -12.43 10.42
C TRP A 493 -8.77 -13.55 11.08
N GLY A 494 -9.58 -14.27 10.30
CA GLY A 494 -10.47 -15.32 10.78
C GLY A 494 -11.76 -14.86 11.47
N GLU A 495 -11.94 -13.56 11.76
CA GLU A 495 -13.13 -13.06 12.48
C GLU A 495 -14.39 -13.09 11.61
N GLY A 496 -14.23 -12.81 10.32
CA GLY A 496 -15.28 -12.84 9.31
C GLY A 496 -16.55 -12.09 9.69
N VAL A 497 -17.70 -12.76 9.63
CA VAL A 497 -19.01 -12.17 9.98
C VAL A 497 -19.17 -11.84 11.47
N ASN A 498 -18.23 -12.24 12.33
CA ASN A 498 -18.23 -11.88 13.75
C ASN A 498 -17.55 -10.52 14.02
N SER A 499 -16.94 -9.91 13.01
CA SER A 499 -16.27 -8.61 13.14
C SER A 499 -17.24 -7.48 13.47
N VAL A 500 -16.72 -6.39 14.04
CA VAL A 500 -17.56 -5.28 14.56
C VAL A 500 -18.56 -4.75 13.54
N ILE A 501 -18.11 -4.57 12.29
CA ILE A 501 -18.94 -4.03 11.20
C ILE A 501 -20.03 -4.99 10.73
N ASN A 502 -19.82 -6.30 10.91
CA ASN A 502 -20.76 -7.35 10.52
C ASN A 502 -21.68 -7.72 11.69
N ALA A 503 -21.14 -8.02 12.87
CA ALA A 503 -21.91 -8.54 14.00
C ALA A 503 -22.74 -7.49 14.78
N LYS A 504 -22.41 -6.20 14.67
CA LYS A 504 -23.07 -5.14 15.45
C LYS A 504 -23.82 -4.17 14.55
N ALA A 505 -24.98 -3.71 15.02
CA ALA A 505 -25.77 -2.71 14.32
C ALA A 505 -24.94 -1.43 14.05
N PRO A 506 -25.10 -0.78 12.87
CA PRO A 506 -24.28 0.35 12.48
C PRO A 506 -24.34 1.52 13.46
N ASN A 507 -23.18 1.97 13.92
CA ASN A 507 -22.97 3.15 14.77
C ASN A 507 -21.54 3.67 14.56
N SER A 508 -21.22 4.86 15.07
CA SER A 508 -19.85 5.43 15.03
C SER A 508 -19.21 5.60 16.41
N GLN A 509 -19.76 4.94 17.44
CA GLN A 509 -19.29 5.07 18.83
C GLN A 509 -18.10 4.16 19.15
N PHE A 510 -17.95 3.08 18.39
CA PHE A 510 -16.90 2.10 18.63
C PHE A 510 -15.49 2.69 18.39
N ASN A 511 -14.53 2.13 19.12
CA ASN A 511 -13.11 2.47 19.09
C ASN A 511 -12.30 1.23 19.48
N PHE A 512 -10.97 1.36 19.61
CA PHE A 512 -10.08 0.25 19.94
C PHE A 512 -9.39 0.38 21.30
N LYS A 513 -9.90 1.21 22.22
CA LYS A 513 -9.27 1.43 23.54
C LYS A 513 -9.10 0.13 24.33
N GLU A 514 -10.09 -0.76 24.29
CA GLU A 514 -10.06 -2.07 24.95
C GLU A 514 -9.06 -3.05 24.33
N LYS A 515 -8.53 -2.75 23.13
CA LYS A 515 -7.55 -3.57 22.43
C LYS A 515 -6.10 -3.14 22.68
N LEU A 516 -5.89 -2.04 23.42
CA LEU A 516 -4.56 -1.56 23.80
C LEU A 516 -4.09 -2.31 25.06
N ARG A 517 -2.80 -2.66 25.10
CA ARG A 517 -2.24 -3.57 26.12
C ARG A 517 -1.52 -2.82 27.26
N ASP A 518 -0.65 -1.89 26.89
CA ASP A 518 0.17 -1.13 27.83
C ASP A 518 0.28 0.34 27.40
N ASN A 519 1.10 1.12 28.10
CA ASN A 519 1.27 2.54 27.86
C ASN A 519 2.27 2.87 26.73
N LYS A 520 2.85 1.87 26.03
CA LYS A 520 3.72 2.18 24.89
C LYS A 520 2.88 2.62 23.69
N PRO A 521 3.43 3.45 22.79
CA PRO A 521 2.73 3.84 21.58
C PRO A 521 2.39 2.61 20.73
N VAL A 522 1.15 2.52 20.25
CA VAL A 522 0.70 1.45 19.36
C VAL A 522 0.40 2.02 17.98
N VAL A 523 1.01 1.45 16.95
CA VAL A 523 0.66 1.67 15.54
C VAL A 523 -0.12 0.44 15.07
N ALA A 524 -1.36 0.62 14.61
CA ALA A 524 -2.13 -0.52 14.11
C ALA A 524 -1.52 -1.05 12.82
N HIS A 525 -1.25 -2.35 12.83
CA HIS A 525 -0.71 -3.11 11.72
C HIS A 525 -1.82 -3.43 10.72
N GLU A 526 -1.63 -3.00 9.47
CA GLU A 526 -2.36 -3.48 8.30
C GLU A 526 -3.89 -3.43 8.46
N ILE A 527 -4.41 -2.25 8.79
CA ILE A 527 -5.86 -2.04 8.91
C ILE A 527 -6.51 -1.87 7.53
N GLY A 528 -7.83 -2.03 7.49
CA GLY A 528 -8.62 -1.66 6.32
C GLY A 528 -8.41 -2.56 5.09
N GLN A 529 -8.33 -3.88 5.25
CA GLN A 529 -8.06 -4.82 4.15
C GLN A 529 -9.31 -5.14 3.31
N TRP A 530 -9.97 -4.12 2.76
CA TRP A 530 -11.29 -4.25 2.12
C TRP A 530 -11.19 -4.36 0.61
N CYS A 531 -11.64 -5.45 0.01
CA CYS A 531 -11.55 -5.61 -1.44
C CYS A 531 -12.62 -4.88 -2.24
N VAL A 532 -12.29 -4.60 -3.50
CA VAL A 532 -13.23 -4.19 -4.55
C VAL A 532 -13.26 -5.21 -5.68
N TYR A 533 -14.33 -5.23 -6.47
CA TYR A 533 -14.40 -6.04 -7.69
C TYR A 533 -13.34 -5.60 -8.73
N PRO A 534 -12.74 -6.52 -9.52
CA PRO A 534 -11.70 -6.17 -10.49
C PRO A 534 -12.08 -5.13 -11.54
N ASP A 535 -11.20 -4.14 -11.78
CA ASP A 535 -11.26 -3.27 -12.96
C ASP A 535 -10.59 -3.93 -14.17
N PHE A 536 -11.37 -4.64 -14.98
CA PHE A 536 -10.83 -5.32 -16.17
C PHE A 536 -10.28 -4.38 -17.25
N THR A 537 -10.57 -3.08 -17.19
CA THR A 537 -9.98 -2.09 -18.10
C THR A 537 -8.53 -1.79 -17.76
N GLU A 538 -8.08 -2.13 -16.55
CA GLU A 538 -6.71 -1.97 -16.08
C GLU A 538 -5.72 -2.84 -16.86
N ARG A 539 -6.16 -3.97 -17.44
CA ARG A 539 -5.32 -4.90 -18.22
C ARG A 539 -4.44 -4.19 -19.26
N LYS A 540 -4.94 -3.14 -19.90
CA LYS A 540 -4.19 -2.36 -20.91
C LYS A 540 -2.99 -1.57 -20.35
N LYS A 541 -2.90 -1.39 -19.04
CA LYS A 541 -1.80 -0.67 -18.37
C LYS A 541 -0.57 -1.56 -18.13
N TYR A 542 -0.74 -2.88 -18.15
CA TYR A 542 0.34 -3.85 -17.95
C TYR A 542 1.16 -4.04 -19.23
N THR A 543 1.87 -3.01 -19.66
CA THR A 543 2.66 -3.02 -20.92
C THR A 543 4.12 -3.42 -20.72
N GLY A 544 4.50 -3.79 -19.50
CA GLY A 544 5.90 -4.04 -19.12
C GLY A 544 6.16 -5.49 -18.71
N LEU A 545 7.11 -5.69 -17.80
CA LEU A 545 7.60 -7.01 -17.43
C LEU A 545 6.50 -7.91 -16.85
N LEU A 546 5.68 -7.39 -15.93
CA LEU A 546 4.62 -8.14 -15.26
C LEU A 546 3.27 -7.93 -15.94
N GLN A 547 2.52 -9.02 -16.11
CA GLN A 547 1.27 -9.09 -16.85
C GLN A 547 0.10 -9.56 -15.96
N ALA A 548 -1.05 -8.90 -16.06
CA ALA A 548 -2.26 -9.24 -15.30
C ALA A 548 -3.06 -10.41 -15.91
N ARG A 549 -2.41 -11.57 -16.12
CA ARG A 549 -3.03 -12.78 -16.70
C ARG A 549 -4.11 -13.39 -15.81
N ASN A 550 -4.02 -13.17 -14.49
CA ASN A 550 -5.04 -13.47 -13.50
C ASN A 550 -6.39 -12.78 -13.82
N PHE A 551 -6.39 -11.55 -14.33
CA PHE A 551 -7.63 -10.84 -14.67
C PHE A 551 -8.38 -11.51 -15.83
N ASP A 552 -7.68 -12.21 -16.73
CA ASP A 552 -8.33 -12.99 -17.78
C ASP A 552 -9.10 -14.18 -17.19
N ILE A 553 -8.54 -14.83 -16.17
CA ILE A 553 -9.21 -15.93 -15.44
C ILE A 553 -10.51 -15.42 -14.81
N PHE A 554 -10.44 -14.29 -14.10
CA PHE A 554 -11.61 -13.73 -13.41
C PHE A 554 -12.67 -13.25 -14.40
N TYR A 555 -12.26 -12.68 -15.54
CA TYR A 555 -13.18 -12.29 -16.61
C TYR A 555 -13.85 -13.51 -17.26
N ASP A 556 -13.11 -14.62 -17.45
CA ASP A 556 -13.66 -15.88 -17.94
C ASP A 556 -14.70 -16.47 -16.97
N PHE A 557 -14.50 -16.34 -15.65
CA PHE A 557 -15.49 -16.74 -14.65
C PHE A 557 -16.78 -15.93 -14.78
N MET A 558 -16.70 -14.60 -14.89
CA MET A 558 -17.89 -13.77 -15.13
C MET A 558 -18.63 -14.14 -16.42
N LYS A 559 -17.89 -14.48 -17.48
CA LYS A 559 -18.47 -14.82 -18.78
C LYS A 559 -19.31 -16.11 -18.71
N ARG A 560 -18.90 -17.09 -17.89
CA ARG A 560 -19.65 -18.33 -17.65
C ARG A 560 -21.01 -18.05 -17.00
N GLU A 561 -21.08 -17.00 -16.19
CA GLU A 561 -22.26 -16.56 -15.43
C GLU A 561 -23.04 -15.44 -16.14
N HIS A 562 -22.64 -15.07 -17.37
CA HIS A 562 -23.24 -13.99 -18.18
C HIS A 562 -23.19 -12.60 -17.53
N LEU A 563 -22.23 -12.34 -16.64
CA LEU A 563 -22.12 -11.10 -15.85
C LEU A 563 -21.20 -10.03 -16.44
N GLN A 564 -20.52 -10.29 -17.56
CA GLN A 564 -19.47 -9.41 -18.08
C GLN A 564 -19.95 -7.97 -18.36
N SER A 565 -21.24 -7.77 -18.65
CA SER A 565 -21.82 -6.44 -18.87
C SER A 565 -21.96 -5.61 -17.59
N GLN A 566 -21.91 -6.24 -16.42
CA GLN A 566 -22.05 -5.63 -15.09
C GLN A 566 -20.71 -5.41 -14.39
N ALA A 567 -19.58 -5.74 -15.02
CA ALA A 567 -18.28 -5.67 -14.38
C ALA A 567 -17.93 -4.26 -13.87
N HIS A 568 -18.25 -3.22 -14.66
CA HIS A 568 -18.06 -1.84 -14.24
C HIS A 568 -18.98 -1.45 -13.08
N ASP A 569 -20.25 -1.87 -13.11
CA ASP A 569 -21.21 -1.59 -12.05
C ASP A 569 -20.81 -2.28 -10.73
N PHE A 570 -20.28 -3.51 -10.81
CA PHE A 570 -19.72 -4.20 -9.65
C PHE A 570 -18.52 -3.47 -9.07
N LEU A 571 -17.58 -3.02 -9.90
CA LEU A 571 -16.46 -2.18 -9.46
C LEU A 571 -16.95 -0.92 -8.74
N MET A 572 -17.91 -0.20 -9.33
CA MET A 572 -18.43 1.04 -8.76
C MET A 572 -19.19 0.82 -7.46
N ALA A 573 -20.02 -0.21 -7.37
CA ALA A 573 -20.83 -0.49 -6.20
C ALA A 573 -20.00 -1.04 -5.04
N SER A 574 -19.17 -2.07 -5.28
CA SER A 574 -18.25 -2.60 -4.27
C SER A 574 -17.22 -1.56 -3.83
N GLY A 575 -16.79 -0.65 -4.72
CA GLY A 575 -15.83 0.39 -4.39
C GLY A 575 -16.39 1.45 -3.43
N LYS A 576 -17.68 1.77 -3.53
CA LYS A 576 -18.35 2.64 -2.55
C LYS A 576 -18.43 1.99 -1.18
N LEU A 577 -18.69 0.68 -1.12
CA LEU A 577 -18.67 -0.05 0.14
C LEU A 577 -17.25 -0.11 0.73
N GLN A 578 -16.24 -0.40 -0.10
CA GLN A 578 -14.84 -0.36 0.32
C GLN A 578 -14.48 0.98 0.99
N ALA A 579 -14.84 2.10 0.37
CA ALA A 579 -14.60 3.43 0.94
C ALA A 579 -15.32 3.65 2.28
N LEU A 580 -16.54 3.12 2.43
CA LEU A 580 -17.29 3.16 3.69
C LEU A 580 -16.61 2.35 4.80
N CYS A 581 -16.10 1.16 4.48
CA CYS A 581 -15.35 0.32 5.42
C CYS A 581 -14.03 0.97 5.85
N TYR A 582 -13.28 1.57 4.92
CA TYR A 582 -12.06 2.35 5.24
C TYR A 582 -12.36 3.52 6.18
N LYS A 583 -13.40 4.28 5.86
CA LYS A 583 -13.84 5.40 6.70
C LYS A 583 -14.15 4.94 8.12
N ALA A 584 -14.90 3.85 8.27
CA ALA A 584 -15.24 3.31 9.58
C ALA A 584 -14.00 2.91 10.39
N ASP A 585 -13.02 2.25 9.77
CA ASP A 585 -11.81 1.75 10.42
C ASP A 585 -10.91 2.91 10.87
N ILE A 586 -10.68 3.88 9.97
CA ILE A 586 -9.84 5.05 10.24
C ILE A 586 -10.49 5.96 11.28
N GLU A 587 -11.80 6.20 11.21
CA GLU A 587 -12.46 7.04 12.23
C GLU A 587 -12.41 6.39 13.61
N ALA A 588 -12.61 5.07 13.72
CA ALA A 588 -12.48 4.34 14.98
C ALA A 588 -11.05 4.40 15.54
N GLY A 589 -10.06 4.29 14.65
CA GLY A 589 -8.67 4.56 14.95
C GLY A 589 -8.48 5.98 15.48
N MET A 590 -8.90 7.00 14.74
CA MET A 590 -8.74 8.40 15.12
C MET A 590 -9.42 8.77 16.46
N ARG A 591 -10.46 8.05 16.90
CA ARG A 591 -11.07 8.17 18.26
C ARG A 591 -10.28 7.46 19.38
N THR A 592 -9.33 6.60 19.03
CA THR A 592 -8.56 5.76 19.95
C THR A 592 -7.26 6.44 20.38
N ASP A 593 -6.87 6.29 21.64
CA ASP A 593 -5.63 6.85 22.18
C ASP A 593 -4.38 6.01 21.83
N TYR A 594 -4.13 5.81 20.54
CA TYR A 594 -2.94 5.13 19.99
C TYR A 594 -2.17 6.06 19.05
N ALA A 595 -1.03 5.59 18.51
CA ALA A 595 -0.05 6.42 17.82
C ALA A 595 -0.24 6.53 16.30
N GLY A 596 -1.10 5.70 15.71
CA GLY A 596 -1.39 5.74 14.29
C GLY A 596 -1.80 4.40 13.71
N TYR A 597 -1.93 4.36 12.39
CA TYR A 597 -2.23 3.14 11.64
C TYR A 597 -1.35 3.01 10.40
N GLN A 598 -1.28 1.80 9.88
CA GLN A 598 -0.74 1.48 8.57
C GLN A 598 -1.83 0.73 7.79
N LEU A 599 -2.27 1.31 6.67
CA LEU A 599 -3.18 0.62 5.75
C LEU A 599 -2.43 -0.49 5.03
N LEU A 600 -3.12 -1.59 4.76
CA LEU A 600 -2.73 -2.58 3.76
C LEU A 600 -3.85 -2.66 2.73
N ASP A 601 -3.86 -1.79 1.74
CA ASP A 601 -2.89 -0.74 1.37
C ASP A 601 -3.70 0.41 0.72
N LEU A 602 -3.15 1.61 0.55
CA LEU A 602 -3.79 2.68 -0.24
C LEU A 602 -3.90 2.27 -1.72
N HIS A 603 -2.96 1.47 -2.22
CA HIS A 603 -2.96 0.94 -3.59
C HIS A 603 -3.09 -0.59 -3.62
N ASP A 604 -3.57 -1.14 -4.73
CA ASP A 604 -3.83 -2.57 -4.83
C ASP A 604 -2.57 -3.41 -4.70
N PHE A 605 -2.70 -4.51 -3.94
CA PHE A 605 -1.64 -5.47 -3.73
C PHE A 605 -1.85 -6.68 -4.67
N PRO A 606 -1.03 -6.83 -5.74
CA PRO A 606 -1.23 -7.87 -6.74
C PRO A 606 -0.90 -9.30 -6.24
N GLY A 607 -0.15 -9.42 -5.14
CA GLY A 607 0.25 -10.71 -4.56
C GLY A 607 -0.88 -11.43 -3.83
N GLN A 608 -0.56 -12.57 -3.21
CA GLN A 608 -1.44 -13.30 -2.27
C GLN A 608 -2.91 -13.45 -2.71
N GLY A 609 -3.15 -13.84 -3.96
CA GLY A 609 -4.51 -13.95 -4.49
C GLY A 609 -5.07 -12.65 -5.06
N THR A 610 -4.20 -11.72 -5.49
CA THR A 610 -4.63 -10.45 -6.10
C THR A 610 -5.56 -9.68 -5.17
N ALA A 611 -5.01 -9.22 -4.05
CA ALA A 611 -5.76 -8.45 -3.07
C ALA A 611 -6.04 -7.03 -3.59
N LEU A 612 -7.25 -6.84 -4.12
CA LEU A 612 -7.73 -5.55 -4.64
C LEU A 612 -8.20 -4.63 -3.51
N VAL A 613 -7.35 -4.43 -2.52
CA VAL A 613 -7.63 -3.69 -1.28
C VAL A 613 -7.52 -2.18 -1.45
N GLY A 614 -6.73 -1.70 -2.40
CA GLY A 614 -6.46 -0.29 -2.58
C GLY A 614 -7.64 0.50 -3.11
N ILE A 615 -7.69 1.79 -2.76
CA ILE A 615 -8.50 2.78 -3.48
C ILE A 615 -7.77 3.32 -4.73
N LEU A 616 -6.49 2.98 -4.87
CA LEU A 616 -5.66 3.22 -6.05
C LEU A 616 -5.33 1.89 -6.73
N ASP A 617 -5.10 1.93 -8.04
CA ASP A 617 -4.56 0.79 -8.79
C ASP A 617 -3.07 0.54 -8.47
N PRO A 618 -2.46 -0.59 -8.90
CA PRO A 618 -1.04 -0.87 -8.70
C PRO A 618 -0.07 0.13 -9.34
N PHE A 619 -0.58 1.11 -10.11
CA PHE A 619 0.17 2.18 -10.75
C PHE A 619 -0.01 3.53 -10.02
N TRP A 620 -0.65 3.54 -8.85
CA TRP A 620 -0.99 4.72 -8.04
C TRP A 620 -2.02 5.67 -8.67
N ASN A 621 -2.85 5.21 -9.61
CA ASN A 621 -3.95 6.01 -10.15
C ASN A 621 -5.23 5.79 -9.34
N SER A 622 -6.01 6.84 -9.16
CA SER A 622 -7.31 6.75 -8.48
C SER A 622 -8.28 5.85 -9.25
N LYS A 623 -8.93 4.95 -8.51
CA LYS A 623 -10.08 4.20 -9.02
C LYS A 623 -11.29 5.12 -9.18
N PRO A 624 -12.21 4.83 -10.12
CA PRO A 624 -13.22 5.79 -10.58
C PRO A 624 -14.28 6.17 -9.54
N TYR A 625 -14.44 5.39 -8.46
CA TYR A 625 -15.49 5.58 -7.45
C TYR A 625 -15.08 6.46 -6.26
N PHE A 626 -13.79 6.79 -6.10
CA PHE A 626 -13.30 7.53 -4.94
C PHE A 626 -12.18 8.51 -5.29
N THR A 627 -12.15 9.66 -4.60
CA THR A 627 -11.19 10.74 -4.87
C THR A 627 -10.26 10.98 -3.68
N PRO A 628 -9.05 11.51 -3.90
CA PRO A 628 -8.14 11.86 -2.80
C PRO A 628 -8.78 12.84 -1.80
N ALA A 629 -9.52 13.84 -2.30
CA ALA A 629 -10.22 14.81 -1.46
C ALA A 629 -11.29 14.16 -0.57
N ALA A 630 -11.97 13.11 -1.05
CA ALA A 630 -12.94 12.36 -0.24
C ALA A 630 -12.25 11.54 0.86
N PHE A 631 -11.10 10.93 0.57
CA PHE A 631 -10.31 10.20 1.57
C PHE A 631 -9.77 11.13 2.66
N HIS A 632 -9.28 12.31 2.25
CA HIS A 632 -8.74 13.33 3.15
C HIS A 632 -9.75 13.81 4.21
N ARG A 633 -11.06 13.67 3.96
CA ARG A 633 -12.12 14.09 4.91
C ARG A 633 -12.09 13.28 6.21
N PHE A 634 -11.75 12.00 6.17
CA PHE A 634 -11.65 11.14 7.36
C PHE A 634 -10.21 10.75 7.72
N SER A 635 -9.24 11.09 6.87
CA SER A 635 -7.82 10.87 7.11
C SER A 635 -7.03 12.15 6.83
N SER A 636 -6.74 12.91 7.87
CA SER A 636 -5.87 14.10 7.77
C SER A 636 -5.32 14.49 9.14
N ALA A 637 -4.57 15.59 9.19
CA ALA A 637 -4.04 16.13 10.45
C ALA A 637 -5.13 16.69 11.38
N THR A 638 -6.34 16.98 10.88
CA THR A 638 -7.48 17.42 11.72
C THR A 638 -8.78 16.84 11.18
N VAL A 639 -9.37 15.92 11.93
CA VAL A 639 -10.56 15.17 11.49
C VAL A 639 -11.70 15.38 12.50
N PRO A 640 -12.84 15.97 12.10
CA PRO A 640 -14.06 15.91 12.89
C PRO A 640 -14.66 14.49 12.85
N LEU A 641 -15.14 14.05 14.02
CA LEU A 641 -15.63 12.70 14.28
C LEU A 641 -16.99 12.80 14.99
N ALA A 642 -18.07 12.53 14.26
CA ALA A 642 -19.39 12.42 14.86
C ALA A 642 -19.52 11.09 15.61
N VAL A 643 -20.13 11.14 16.79
CA VAL A 643 -20.43 10.00 17.66
C VAL A 643 -21.94 9.78 17.62
N ILE A 644 -22.38 8.83 16.79
CA ILE A 644 -23.78 8.56 16.43
C ILE A 644 -24.11 7.13 16.86
N SER A 645 -25.20 6.95 17.61
CA SER A 645 -25.60 5.64 18.16
C SER A 645 -26.26 4.69 17.17
N LYS A 646 -26.90 5.24 16.13
CA LYS A 646 -27.54 4.47 15.05
C LYS A 646 -27.69 5.29 13.78
N PHE A 647 -27.74 4.62 12.63
CA PHE A 647 -27.90 5.26 11.33
C PHE A 647 -29.31 5.19 10.75
N THR A 648 -30.25 4.50 11.41
CA THR A 648 -31.67 4.47 11.04
C THR A 648 -32.52 5.00 12.19
N TRP A 649 -33.39 5.96 11.90
CA TRP A 649 -34.19 6.70 12.87
C TRP A 649 -35.66 6.68 12.48
N LYS A 650 -36.55 6.72 13.47
CA LYS A 650 -37.94 7.07 13.24
C LYS A 650 -38.10 8.58 13.23
N ASN A 651 -39.07 9.08 12.47
CA ASN A 651 -39.34 10.52 12.38
C ASN A 651 -39.89 11.14 13.69
N SER A 652 -40.41 10.33 14.61
CA SER A 652 -40.78 10.77 15.96
C SER A 652 -39.59 11.01 16.89
N GLU A 653 -38.40 10.55 16.51
CA GLU A 653 -37.20 10.68 17.33
C GLU A 653 -36.51 12.04 17.17
N VAL A 654 -35.54 12.28 18.06
CA VAL A 654 -34.59 13.39 17.95
C VAL A 654 -33.25 12.81 17.59
N PHE A 655 -32.73 13.20 16.42
CA PHE A 655 -31.36 12.88 16.03
C PHE A 655 -30.38 13.53 17.01
N THR A 656 -29.40 12.76 17.48
CA THR A 656 -28.32 13.24 18.35
C THR A 656 -26.96 12.75 17.85
N ALA A 657 -25.96 13.63 17.92
CA ALA A 657 -24.58 13.28 17.63
C ALA A 657 -23.62 14.05 18.54
N GLY A 658 -22.72 13.35 19.22
CA GLY A 658 -21.56 13.98 19.87
C GLY A 658 -20.53 14.38 18.83
N VAL A 659 -19.75 15.43 19.09
CA VAL A 659 -18.70 15.91 18.16
C VAL A 659 -17.35 15.88 18.85
N GLN A 660 -16.48 15.00 18.34
CA GLN A 660 -15.07 14.88 18.70
C GLN A 660 -14.18 15.34 17.55
N ILE A 661 -12.94 15.75 17.85
CA ILE A 661 -11.96 16.18 16.84
C ILE A 661 -10.60 15.57 17.17
N ALA A 662 -10.08 14.75 16.26
CA ALA A 662 -8.70 14.32 16.28
C ALA A 662 -7.83 15.42 15.65
N HIS A 663 -6.84 15.92 16.37
CA HIS A 663 -5.99 17.02 15.92
C HIS A 663 -4.51 16.72 16.18
N PHE A 664 -3.74 16.73 15.10
CA PHE A 664 -2.28 16.57 15.04
C PHE A 664 -1.70 17.55 14.02
N GLY A 665 -2.26 18.77 13.98
CA GLY A 665 -1.79 19.85 13.11
C GLY A 665 -0.49 20.47 13.60
N LYS A 666 -0.01 21.49 12.89
CA LYS A 666 1.25 22.18 13.19
C LYS A 666 1.32 22.79 14.59
N GLU A 667 0.19 23.23 15.13
CA GLU A 667 0.11 23.93 16.41
C GLU A 667 -1.23 23.63 17.09
N GLN A 668 -1.27 23.74 18.42
CA GLN A 668 -2.52 23.71 19.17
C GLN A 668 -3.34 24.98 18.93
N LEU A 669 -4.65 24.84 18.84
CA LEU A 669 -5.56 25.95 18.49
C LEU A 669 -6.60 26.16 19.60
N LYS A 670 -7.05 27.40 19.80
CA LYS A 670 -8.04 27.75 20.82
C LYS A 670 -9.28 28.37 20.19
N LYS A 671 -10.45 28.07 20.75
CA LYS A 671 -11.77 28.60 20.33
C LYS A 671 -12.06 28.44 18.83
N VAL A 672 -11.73 27.29 18.27
CA VAL A 672 -11.97 26.99 16.86
C VAL A 672 -13.48 26.81 16.61
N PRO A 673 -14.08 27.55 15.66
CA PRO A 673 -15.48 27.34 15.28
C PRO A 673 -15.67 26.00 14.58
N VAL A 674 -16.66 25.23 15.01
CA VAL A 674 -17.01 23.92 14.44
C VAL A 674 -18.42 24.02 13.86
N LYS A 675 -18.49 24.28 12.56
CA LYS A 675 -19.76 24.44 11.84
C LYS A 675 -20.35 23.08 11.52
N TRP A 676 -21.66 22.96 11.58
CA TRP A 676 -22.34 21.73 11.16
C TRP A 676 -23.64 22.03 10.44
N LYS A 677 -24.05 21.12 9.55
CA LYS A 677 -25.35 21.15 8.87
C LYS A 677 -25.88 19.74 8.66
N ILE A 678 -27.19 19.60 8.74
CA ILE A 678 -27.93 18.41 8.32
C ILE A 678 -28.68 18.77 7.05
N THR A 679 -28.44 18.03 5.99
CA THR A 679 -29.11 18.22 4.70
C THR A 679 -29.87 16.97 4.27
N GLY A 680 -31.05 17.15 3.69
CA GLY A 680 -31.81 16.09 3.03
C GLY A 680 -31.70 16.13 1.51
N ASN A 681 -32.73 15.61 0.85
CA ASN A 681 -32.80 15.56 -0.61
C ASN A 681 -32.62 16.95 -1.24
N ASN A 682 -31.96 16.99 -2.41
CA ASN A 682 -31.62 18.23 -3.12
C ASN A 682 -30.84 19.26 -2.28
N LYS A 683 -30.07 18.79 -1.29
CA LYS A 683 -29.30 19.62 -0.35
C LYS A 683 -30.16 20.58 0.49
N ARG A 684 -31.44 20.27 0.68
CA ARG A 684 -32.34 21.03 1.57
C ARG A 684 -31.77 21.01 2.99
N VAL A 685 -31.49 22.19 3.56
CA VAL A 685 -31.00 22.30 4.94
C VAL A 685 -32.15 22.02 5.92
N ILE A 686 -31.97 20.98 6.75
CA ILE A 686 -32.92 20.59 7.80
C ILE A 686 -32.56 21.30 9.11
N ALA A 687 -31.28 21.33 9.45
CA ALA A 687 -30.74 22.03 10.62
C ALA A 687 -29.30 22.44 10.36
N ASN A 688 -28.80 23.45 11.08
CA ASN A 688 -27.40 23.85 11.07
C ASN A 688 -27.06 24.58 12.36
N GLY A 689 -25.77 24.72 12.65
CA GLY A 689 -25.30 25.43 13.82
C GLY A 689 -23.79 25.56 13.86
N THR A 690 -23.29 26.09 14.97
CA THR A 690 -21.86 26.24 15.22
C THR A 690 -21.56 25.91 16.68
N LEU A 691 -20.59 25.04 16.89
CA LEU A 691 -19.98 24.72 18.18
C LEU A 691 -18.62 25.40 18.29
N THR A 692 -17.92 25.23 19.41
CA THR A 692 -16.56 25.76 19.61
C THR A 692 -15.72 24.74 20.37
N ALA A 693 -14.48 24.56 19.94
CA ALA A 693 -13.54 23.62 20.57
C ALA A 693 -12.13 24.21 20.71
N ASP A 694 -11.44 23.81 21.78
CA ASP A 694 -9.98 23.92 21.87
C ASP A 694 -9.37 22.63 21.31
N LEU A 695 -8.34 22.76 20.48
CA LEU A 695 -7.69 21.66 19.78
C LEU A 695 -6.26 21.49 20.32
N ASP A 696 -6.08 20.54 21.23
CA ASP A 696 -4.78 20.05 21.64
C ASP A 696 -4.35 18.87 20.74
N TRP A 697 -3.06 18.50 20.76
CA TRP A 697 -2.51 17.40 19.96
C TRP A 697 -2.94 16.01 20.49
N LYS A 698 -4.19 15.65 20.22
CA LYS A 698 -4.83 14.42 20.69
C LYS A 698 -5.99 13.98 19.82
N ASN A 699 -6.47 12.79 20.10
CA ASN A 699 -7.51 12.07 19.33
C ASN A 699 -8.94 12.55 19.60
N ASP A 700 -9.23 13.11 20.78
CA ASP A 700 -10.60 13.24 21.28
C ASP A 700 -10.95 14.62 21.85
N ASN A 701 -10.50 15.70 21.20
CA ASN A 701 -10.94 17.06 21.56
C ASN A 701 -12.47 17.16 21.44
N GLN A 702 -13.14 17.69 22.47
CA GLN A 702 -14.62 17.75 22.52
C GLN A 702 -15.13 19.09 22.01
N ALA A 703 -16.12 19.08 21.12
CA ALA A 703 -16.79 20.29 20.64
C ALA A 703 -18.23 20.45 21.16
N GLY A 704 -18.88 19.37 21.60
CA GLY A 704 -20.25 19.39 22.13
C GLY A 704 -21.18 18.41 21.41
N ASN A 705 -22.49 18.67 21.47
CA ASN A 705 -23.52 17.80 20.91
C ASN A 705 -24.40 18.53 19.88
N ILE A 706 -24.80 17.82 18.85
CA ILE A 706 -25.78 18.23 17.83
C ILE A 706 -27.11 17.56 18.16
N SER A 707 -28.21 18.30 18.03
CA SER A 707 -29.57 17.78 18.22
C SER A 707 -30.53 18.35 17.17
N CYS A 708 -31.36 17.49 16.57
CA CYS A 708 -32.33 17.88 15.54
C CYS A 708 -33.61 17.05 15.68
N LYS A 709 -34.78 17.71 15.79
CA LYS A 709 -36.09 17.03 15.73
C LYS A 709 -36.33 16.51 14.32
N LEU A 710 -36.82 15.28 14.20
CA LEU A 710 -37.06 14.64 12.89
C LEU A 710 -38.52 14.69 12.45
N SER A 711 -39.41 15.28 13.26
CA SER A 711 -40.86 15.29 13.03
C SER A 711 -41.30 16.01 11.75
N GLY A 712 -40.42 16.80 11.13
CA GLY A 712 -40.65 17.43 9.82
C GLY A 712 -40.47 16.49 8.63
N ILE A 713 -39.96 15.27 8.85
CA ILE A 713 -39.72 14.26 7.81
C ILE A 713 -40.92 13.31 7.76
N SER A 714 -41.83 13.53 6.81
CA SER A 714 -43.07 12.76 6.68
C SER A 714 -43.00 11.59 5.70
N LYS A 715 -41.93 11.51 4.90
CA LYS A 715 -41.63 10.40 3.98
C LYS A 715 -40.25 9.86 4.29
N ALA A 716 -39.99 8.60 3.94
CA ALA A 716 -38.66 8.03 4.10
C ALA A 716 -37.62 8.89 3.35
N GLU A 717 -36.54 9.29 4.04
CA GLU A 717 -35.54 10.20 3.49
C GLU A 717 -34.13 9.85 3.97
N LYS A 718 -33.14 9.92 3.08
CA LYS A 718 -31.71 9.93 3.42
C LYS A 718 -31.29 11.34 3.78
N LEU A 719 -30.68 11.52 4.94
CA LEU A 719 -30.08 12.76 5.42
C LEU A 719 -28.56 12.61 5.53
N ASN A 720 -27.84 13.73 5.47
CA ASN A 720 -26.39 13.80 5.66
C ASN A 720 -26.06 14.84 6.73
N LEU A 721 -25.29 14.47 7.74
CA LEU A 721 -24.66 15.39 8.69
C LEU A 721 -23.27 15.74 8.18
N GLU A 722 -22.97 17.01 7.92
CA GLU A 722 -21.61 17.48 7.61
C GLU A 722 -21.09 18.38 8.74
N ILE A 723 -19.84 18.16 9.15
CA ILE A 723 -19.11 18.97 10.14
C ILE A 723 -17.87 19.56 9.48
N ILE A 724 -17.64 20.87 9.69
CA ILE A 724 -16.63 21.67 8.99
C ILE A 724 -15.84 22.51 10.01
N LEU A 725 -14.52 22.45 9.90
CA LEU A 725 -13.57 23.35 10.54
C LEU A 725 -12.85 24.13 9.42
N ASP A 726 -13.17 25.42 9.28
CA ASP A 726 -12.70 26.24 8.15
C ASP A 726 -11.17 26.21 8.04
N GLY A 727 -10.66 25.81 6.87
CA GLY A 727 -9.22 25.73 6.59
C GLY A 727 -8.48 24.56 7.26
N LEU A 728 -9.15 23.76 8.10
CA LEU A 728 -8.55 22.64 8.82
C LEU A 728 -9.02 21.27 8.31
N GLY A 729 -10.33 21.10 8.10
CA GLY A 729 -10.89 19.81 7.67
C GLY A 729 -12.41 19.75 7.74
N ALA A 730 -12.99 18.71 7.13
CA ALA A 730 -14.42 18.45 7.16
C ALA A 730 -14.69 16.95 7.01
N ASN A 731 -15.79 16.47 7.57
CA ASN A 731 -16.25 15.09 7.45
C ASN A 731 -17.79 15.04 7.50
N ASP A 732 -18.40 13.93 7.08
CA ASP A 732 -19.85 13.80 6.97
C ASP A 732 -20.38 12.38 7.16
N TRP A 733 -21.66 12.22 7.49
CA TRP A 733 -22.29 10.93 7.76
C TRP A 733 -23.71 10.87 7.21
N ASP A 734 -23.99 9.88 6.38
CA ASP A 734 -25.35 9.57 5.93
C ASP A 734 -26.13 8.81 7.01
N PHE A 735 -27.40 9.16 7.19
CA PHE A 735 -28.35 8.46 8.05
C PHE A 735 -29.77 8.52 7.45
N TRP A 736 -30.63 7.59 7.84
CA TRP A 736 -31.96 7.42 7.26
C TRP A 736 -33.03 7.71 8.30
N VAL A 737 -34.08 8.39 7.86
CA VAL A 737 -35.26 8.68 8.66
C VAL A 737 -36.47 8.03 8.01
N TYR A 738 -37.17 7.19 8.77
CA TYR A 738 -38.36 6.47 8.34
C TYR A 738 -39.59 6.94 9.11
N PRO A 739 -40.78 6.99 8.48
CA PRO A 739 -42.02 7.26 9.20
C PRO A 739 -42.26 6.25 10.33
N ASP A 740 -42.83 6.70 11.44
CA ASP A 740 -43.24 5.84 12.57
C ASP A 740 -44.13 4.67 12.12
N THR A 741 -45.05 4.95 11.21
CA THR A 741 -45.99 4.01 10.63
C THR A 741 -45.74 3.87 9.13
N ALA A 742 -45.54 2.63 8.66
CA ALA A 742 -45.51 2.28 7.24
C ALA A 742 -46.57 1.21 6.97
N ASN A 743 -47.29 1.29 5.85
CA ASN A 743 -48.30 0.29 5.52
C ASN A 743 -47.62 -1.01 5.05
N VAL A 744 -47.65 -2.04 5.89
CA VAL A 744 -47.11 -3.38 5.60
C VAL A 744 -48.21 -4.42 5.35
N GLN A 745 -49.42 -3.96 5.04
CA GLN A 745 -50.54 -4.85 4.67
C GLN A 745 -50.58 -5.04 3.15
N PRO A 746 -50.64 -6.29 2.65
CA PRO A 746 -50.77 -6.54 1.23
C PRO A 746 -52.13 -6.06 0.71
N GLY A 747 -52.15 -5.53 -0.51
CA GLY A 747 -53.41 -5.19 -1.19
C GLY A 747 -54.24 -6.44 -1.50
N ASN A 748 -55.55 -6.27 -1.66
CA ASN A 748 -56.51 -7.38 -1.82
C ASN A 748 -56.17 -8.33 -3.00
N ASP A 749 -55.54 -7.82 -4.06
CA ASP A 749 -55.22 -8.57 -5.28
C ASP A 749 -53.80 -9.16 -5.28
N LEU A 750 -53.01 -8.93 -4.22
CA LEU A 750 -51.65 -9.43 -4.07
C LEU A 750 -51.64 -10.69 -3.20
N ILE A 751 -51.12 -11.79 -3.73
CA ILE A 751 -50.91 -13.01 -2.97
C ILE A 751 -49.51 -12.97 -2.37
N VAL A 752 -49.41 -12.98 -1.04
CA VAL A 752 -48.14 -13.14 -0.32
C VAL A 752 -48.04 -14.59 0.16
N THR A 753 -46.95 -15.28 -0.19
CA THR A 753 -46.73 -16.68 0.18
C THR A 753 -45.24 -16.98 0.31
N ASP A 754 -44.90 -18.13 0.87
CA ASP A 754 -43.54 -18.62 1.07
C ASP A 754 -43.26 -19.92 0.29
N GLU A 755 -44.21 -20.36 -0.54
CA GLU A 755 -44.06 -21.52 -1.42
C GLU A 755 -44.89 -21.38 -2.72
N LEU A 756 -44.30 -21.76 -3.85
CA LEU A 756 -45.01 -22.05 -5.09
C LEU A 756 -45.63 -23.46 -5.07
N THR A 757 -46.82 -23.58 -4.50
CA THR A 757 -47.65 -24.79 -4.63
C THR A 757 -48.28 -24.87 -6.04
N PRO A 758 -48.72 -26.04 -6.50
CA PRO A 758 -49.42 -26.17 -7.79
C PRO A 758 -50.61 -25.21 -7.94
N ALA A 759 -51.32 -24.92 -6.84
CA ALA A 759 -52.43 -23.96 -6.83
C ALA A 759 -51.98 -22.51 -7.05
N ILE A 760 -50.86 -22.10 -6.45
CA ILE A 760 -50.28 -20.77 -6.67
C ILE A 760 -49.74 -20.65 -8.09
N SER A 761 -49.04 -21.67 -8.59
CA SER A 761 -48.57 -21.72 -9.98
C SER A 761 -49.73 -21.58 -10.96
N ALA A 762 -50.84 -22.28 -10.76
CA ALA A 762 -52.03 -22.14 -11.61
C ALA A 762 -52.64 -20.72 -11.57
N LYS A 763 -52.64 -20.05 -10.40
CA LYS A 763 -53.08 -18.65 -10.29
C LYS A 763 -52.15 -17.69 -11.02
N LEU A 764 -50.83 -17.91 -10.94
CA LEU A 764 -49.84 -17.15 -11.71
C LEU A 764 -50.07 -17.33 -13.21
N GLU A 765 -50.25 -18.56 -13.69
CA GLU A 765 -50.60 -18.82 -15.10
C GLU A 765 -51.86 -18.06 -15.55
N ALA A 766 -52.84 -17.91 -14.64
CA ALA A 766 -54.08 -17.18 -14.87
C ALA A 766 -53.98 -15.65 -14.77
N GLY A 767 -52.82 -15.08 -14.38
CA GLY A 767 -52.63 -13.62 -14.30
C GLY A 767 -52.50 -13.04 -12.89
N ALA A 768 -52.38 -13.86 -11.84
CA ALA A 768 -52.21 -13.36 -10.48
C ALA A 768 -50.88 -12.61 -10.28
N THR A 769 -50.87 -11.74 -9.27
CA THR A 769 -49.67 -11.05 -8.79
C THR A 769 -49.25 -11.68 -7.46
N VAL A 770 -48.00 -12.15 -7.38
CA VAL A 770 -47.50 -12.91 -6.22
C VAL A 770 -46.21 -12.30 -5.67
N LEU A 771 -46.15 -12.14 -4.35
CA LEU A 771 -44.91 -11.93 -3.61
C LEU A 771 -44.53 -13.23 -2.91
N LEU A 772 -43.45 -13.86 -3.37
CA LEU A 772 -42.89 -15.08 -2.82
C LEU A 772 -41.72 -14.76 -1.89
N GLN A 773 -41.88 -15.06 -0.60
CA GLN A 773 -40.88 -14.82 0.44
C GLN A 773 -40.28 -16.16 0.89
N LEU A 774 -39.08 -16.48 0.38
CA LEU A 774 -38.41 -17.75 0.61
C LEU A 774 -37.60 -17.81 1.91
N ASN A 775 -37.71 -16.81 2.78
CA ASN A 775 -37.04 -16.65 4.08
C ASN A 775 -36.47 -17.95 4.67
N ASN A 776 -35.14 -18.07 4.72
CA ASN A 776 -34.41 -19.23 5.27
C ASN A 776 -34.62 -20.59 4.58
N LYS A 777 -35.24 -20.65 3.39
CA LYS A 777 -35.51 -21.90 2.65
C LYS A 777 -34.52 -22.20 1.52
N ILE A 778 -33.61 -21.29 1.19
CA ILE A 778 -32.68 -21.50 0.07
C ILE A 778 -31.76 -22.69 0.38
N THR A 779 -31.57 -23.57 -0.60
CA THR A 779 -30.69 -24.74 -0.43
C THR A 779 -29.21 -24.35 -0.49
N GLU A 780 -28.35 -25.15 0.16
CA GLU A 780 -26.89 -24.93 0.15
C GLU A 780 -26.30 -24.87 -1.28
N LYS A 781 -26.83 -25.70 -2.19
CA LYS A 781 -26.43 -25.75 -3.61
C LYS A 781 -26.89 -24.54 -4.41
N LYS A 782 -27.97 -23.88 -3.97
CA LYS A 782 -28.55 -22.70 -4.63
C LYS A 782 -28.28 -21.40 -3.89
N GLY A 783 -27.26 -21.38 -3.02
CA GLY A 783 -26.64 -20.15 -2.53
C GLY A 783 -26.63 -19.95 -1.01
N ALA A 784 -27.29 -20.79 -0.21
CA ALA A 784 -27.27 -20.65 1.26
C ALA A 784 -25.87 -20.85 1.91
N SER A 785 -24.96 -21.49 1.17
CA SER A 785 -23.54 -21.64 1.53
C SER A 785 -22.76 -20.32 1.41
N VAL A 786 -23.27 -19.36 0.62
CA VAL A 786 -22.67 -18.03 0.47
C VAL A 786 -23.05 -17.19 1.68
N LYS A 787 -22.06 -16.87 2.52
CA LYS A 787 -22.26 -16.04 3.70
C LYS A 787 -22.06 -14.56 3.33
N THR A 788 -23.04 -13.75 3.65
CA THR A 788 -23.05 -12.30 3.40
C THR A 788 -22.64 -11.53 4.66
N GLY A 789 -22.32 -10.26 4.48
CA GLY A 789 -22.01 -9.33 5.56
C GLY A 789 -22.22 -7.89 5.08
N MET A 790 -22.17 -6.94 6.02
CA MET A 790 -22.14 -5.53 5.66
C MET A 790 -20.78 -5.13 5.08
N SER A 791 -19.68 -5.70 5.55
CA SER A 791 -18.36 -5.40 5.01
C SER A 791 -18.18 -5.96 3.60
N SER A 792 -17.23 -5.39 2.88
CA SER A 792 -16.63 -6.09 1.74
C SER A 792 -15.80 -7.30 2.21
N ILE A 793 -15.33 -8.10 1.25
CA ILE A 793 -14.43 -9.23 1.50
C ILE A 793 -13.14 -8.69 2.13
N PHE A 794 -12.72 -9.33 3.23
CA PHE A 794 -11.44 -9.08 3.86
C PHE A 794 -10.33 -9.82 3.10
N TRP A 795 -9.33 -9.08 2.65
CA TRP A 795 -8.15 -9.53 1.87
C TRP A 795 -8.42 -10.16 0.51
N ASN A 796 -9.03 -11.34 0.48
CA ASN A 796 -9.66 -12.04 -0.64
C ASN A 796 -9.94 -13.48 -0.21
N THR A 797 -10.96 -14.11 -0.80
CA THR A 797 -11.37 -15.47 -0.42
C THR A 797 -10.36 -16.54 -0.81
N ALA A 798 -9.51 -16.29 -1.81
CA ALA A 798 -8.50 -17.25 -2.22
C ALA A 798 -7.42 -17.40 -1.14
N TRP A 799 -6.95 -16.30 -0.54
CA TRP A 799 -5.90 -16.25 0.48
C TRP A 799 -6.38 -16.66 1.87
N THR A 800 -7.61 -16.27 2.22
CA THR A 800 -8.22 -16.53 3.53
C THR A 800 -8.89 -17.90 3.63
N GLU A 801 -8.70 -18.76 2.63
CA GLU A 801 -9.30 -20.10 2.58
C GLU A 801 -10.84 -20.07 2.68
N GLY A 802 -11.45 -19.08 2.02
CA GLY A 802 -12.91 -18.92 2.00
C GLY A 802 -13.49 -18.28 3.27
N GLN A 803 -12.76 -17.39 3.94
CA GLN A 803 -13.31 -16.63 5.06
C GLN A 803 -14.48 -15.73 4.60
N ALA A 804 -15.60 -15.77 5.33
CA ALA A 804 -16.75 -14.90 5.11
C ALA A 804 -16.50 -13.43 5.54
N PRO A 805 -17.23 -12.43 5.00
CA PRO A 805 -18.25 -12.57 3.96
C PRO A 805 -17.65 -12.93 2.60
N HIS A 806 -18.45 -13.60 1.77
CA HIS A 806 -18.08 -14.03 0.41
C HIS A 806 -18.51 -13.01 -0.66
N THR A 807 -19.16 -11.92 -0.26
CA THR A 807 -19.73 -10.91 -1.16
C THR A 807 -19.11 -9.54 -0.92
N LEU A 808 -19.11 -8.71 -1.95
CA LEU A 808 -18.51 -7.37 -2.01
C LEU A 808 -19.59 -6.27 -1.90
N GLY A 809 -20.72 -6.59 -1.27
CA GLY A 809 -21.91 -5.74 -1.15
C GLY A 809 -23.01 -6.06 -2.16
N ILE A 810 -23.93 -5.09 -2.34
CA ILE A 810 -25.04 -5.17 -3.28
C ILE A 810 -24.85 -4.27 -4.50
N LEU A 811 -25.56 -4.61 -5.57
CA LEU A 811 -25.88 -3.74 -6.70
C LEU A 811 -27.42 -3.66 -6.84
N CYS A 812 -27.95 -2.45 -6.98
CA CYS A 812 -29.35 -2.21 -7.36
C CYS A 812 -29.48 -0.93 -8.18
N ASP A 813 -30.63 -0.72 -8.83
CA ASP A 813 -30.95 0.53 -9.50
C ASP A 813 -31.83 1.40 -8.59
N PRO A 814 -31.30 2.48 -7.96
CA PRO A 814 -32.07 3.31 -7.06
C PRO A 814 -33.19 4.10 -7.75
N SER A 815 -33.21 4.15 -9.09
CA SER A 815 -34.29 4.76 -9.86
C SER A 815 -35.46 3.82 -10.15
N ALA A 816 -35.30 2.52 -9.87
CA ALA A 816 -36.34 1.53 -10.10
C ALA A 816 -37.57 1.85 -9.23
N PRO A 817 -38.80 1.75 -9.78
CA PRO A 817 -40.02 2.14 -9.06
C PRO A 817 -40.24 1.40 -7.72
N LEU A 818 -39.66 0.21 -7.56
CA LEU A 818 -39.71 -0.56 -6.32
C LEU A 818 -39.02 0.12 -5.13
N PHE A 819 -38.15 1.11 -5.36
CA PHE A 819 -37.46 1.89 -4.34
C PHE A 819 -38.04 3.29 -4.12
N ASN A 820 -39.17 3.65 -4.75
CA ASN A 820 -39.76 4.99 -4.63
C ASN A 820 -40.03 5.42 -3.18
N ASP A 821 -40.37 4.47 -2.31
CA ASP A 821 -40.59 4.71 -0.88
C ASP A 821 -39.44 4.16 0.00
N PHE A 822 -38.31 3.75 -0.60
CA PHE A 822 -37.12 3.27 0.09
C PHE A 822 -35.87 4.00 -0.43
N PRO A 823 -35.48 5.14 0.17
CA PRO A 823 -34.33 5.92 -0.29
C PRO A 823 -33.04 5.11 -0.17
N THR A 824 -32.48 4.73 -1.32
CA THR A 824 -31.27 3.92 -1.42
C THR A 824 -30.31 4.48 -2.47
N GLU A 825 -29.14 3.88 -2.52
CA GLU A 825 -28.12 4.09 -3.53
C GLU A 825 -27.89 2.79 -4.30
N TYR A 826 -27.13 2.85 -5.38
CA TYR A 826 -26.82 1.68 -6.22
C TYR A 826 -25.89 0.66 -5.53
N HIS A 827 -25.50 0.89 -4.28
CA HIS A 827 -24.53 0.11 -3.51
C HIS A 827 -24.96 -0.05 -2.04
N SER A 828 -24.26 -0.92 -1.30
CA SER A 828 -24.44 -1.08 0.14
C SER A 828 -24.13 0.22 0.89
N ASN A 829 -25.00 0.60 1.82
CA ASN A 829 -24.80 1.67 2.80
C ASN A 829 -25.51 1.26 4.12
N TRP A 830 -25.38 2.02 5.21
CA TRP A 830 -25.71 1.55 6.58
C TRP A 830 -27.14 1.03 6.76
N GLN A 831 -28.11 1.55 5.99
CA GLN A 831 -29.50 1.09 6.00
C GLN A 831 -29.69 -0.34 5.49
N TRP A 832 -28.75 -0.89 4.72
CA TRP A 832 -28.85 -2.26 4.21
C TRP A 832 -28.41 -3.31 5.22
N TRP A 833 -27.84 -2.92 6.37
CA TRP A 833 -27.26 -3.85 7.33
C TRP A 833 -28.28 -4.90 7.79
N ASP A 834 -29.44 -4.52 8.31
CA ASP A 834 -30.44 -5.47 8.82
C ASP A 834 -31.13 -6.29 7.72
N ILE A 835 -31.19 -5.77 6.50
CA ILE A 835 -31.73 -6.46 5.32
C ILE A 835 -30.80 -7.60 4.90
N ILE A 836 -29.52 -7.31 4.65
CA ILE A 836 -28.53 -8.28 4.14
C ILE A 836 -28.26 -9.40 5.15
N HIS A 837 -28.23 -9.10 6.46
CA HIS A 837 -27.95 -10.09 7.50
C HIS A 837 -29.00 -11.21 7.60
N THR A 838 -30.21 -10.97 7.10
CA THR A 838 -31.30 -11.95 7.10
C THR A 838 -31.55 -12.59 5.75
N ALA A 839 -30.90 -12.10 4.69
CA ALA A 839 -31.14 -12.55 3.33
C ALA A 839 -30.24 -13.74 2.99
N GLN A 840 -30.82 -14.77 2.39
CA GLN A 840 -30.05 -15.89 1.82
C GLN A 840 -29.77 -15.65 0.32
N PRO A 841 -28.52 -15.70 -0.14
CA PRO A 841 -28.22 -15.54 -1.56
C PRO A 841 -28.91 -16.62 -2.40
N MET A 842 -29.56 -16.24 -3.50
CA MET A 842 -30.15 -17.14 -4.50
C MET A 842 -29.23 -17.20 -5.72
N HIS A 843 -28.67 -18.37 -6.00
CA HIS A 843 -27.85 -18.61 -7.19
C HIS A 843 -28.74 -18.84 -8.40
N LEU A 844 -28.67 -17.93 -9.38
CA LEU A 844 -29.54 -17.89 -10.55
C LEU A 844 -28.89 -18.50 -11.80
N ASP A 845 -28.08 -19.55 -11.62
CA ASP A 845 -27.38 -20.30 -12.67
C ASP A 845 -28.29 -20.81 -13.80
N ASN A 846 -29.47 -21.33 -13.44
CA ASN A 846 -30.43 -21.93 -14.37
C ASN A 846 -31.47 -20.94 -14.89
N PHE A 847 -31.32 -19.63 -14.64
CA PHE A 847 -32.28 -18.59 -15.05
C PHE A 847 -31.87 -17.92 -16.37
N PRO A 848 -32.80 -17.23 -17.06
CA PRO A 848 -32.47 -16.49 -18.27
C PRO A 848 -31.34 -15.47 -18.03
N ALA A 849 -30.45 -15.32 -19.01
CA ALA A 849 -29.30 -14.42 -18.90
C ALA A 849 -29.74 -12.96 -18.69
N GLU A 850 -30.85 -12.57 -19.31
CA GLU A 850 -31.51 -11.26 -19.21
C GLU A 850 -32.15 -10.98 -17.84
N LEU A 851 -32.40 -12.00 -17.00
CA LEU A 851 -32.94 -11.79 -15.66
C LEU A 851 -31.90 -11.12 -14.77
N LYS A 852 -32.00 -9.82 -14.55
CA LYS A 852 -31.16 -9.10 -13.58
C LYS A 852 -31.88 -9.05 -12.24
N PRO A 853 -31.26 -9.49 -11.12
CA PRO A 853 -31.85 -9.27 -9.80
C PRO A 853 -32.07 -7.79 -9.54
N SER A 854 -33.21 -7.45 -8.96
CA SER A 854 -33.54 -6.10 -8.51
C SER A 854 -32.61 -5.66 -7.37
N VAL A 855 -32.20 -6.62 -6.53
CA VAL A 855 -31.09 -6.47 -5.58
C VAL A 855 -30.16 -7.67 -5.76
N GLN A 856 -28.99 -7.39 -6.34
CA GLN A 856 -27.97 -8.38 -6.65
C GLN A 856 -26.85 -8.32 -5.61
N LEU A 857 -26.40 -9.48 -5.13
CA LEU A 857 -25.16 -9.57 -4.36
C LEU A 857 -23.98 -9.71 -5.31
N ILE A 858 -22.91 -8.99 -5.03
CA ILE A 858 -21.67 -9.06 -5.79
C ILE A 858 -20.82 -10.18 -5.17
N ASP A 859 -20.74 -11.34 -5.82
CA ASP A 859 -19.95 -12.47 -5.34
C ASP A 859 -18.43 -12.23 -5.44
N THR A 860 -17.62 -13.03 -4.77
CA THR A 860 -16.16 -13.03 -4.96
C THR A 860 -15.80 -13.28 -6.42
N TRP A 861 -14.80 -12.57 -6.95
CA TRP A 861 -14.34 -12.76 -8.34
C TRP A 861 -13.66 -14.11 -8.57
N PHE A 862 -13.40 -14.88 -7.50
CA PHE A 862 -12.89 -16.25 -7.58
C PHE A 862 -13.97 -17.30 -7.90
N GLU A 863 -15.25 -16.94 -7.83
CA GLU A 863 -16.41 -17.79 -8.14
C GLU A 863 -17.36 -17.11 -9.14
N ALA A 864 -17.60 -15.79 -8.98
CA ALA A 864 -18.38 -14.92 -9.85
C ALA A 864 -19.84 -15.36 -10.08
N ARG A 865 -20.46 -16.05 -9.12
CA ARG A 865 -21.84 -16.56 -9.24
C ARG A 865 -22.86 -15.44 -9.41
N LYS A 866 -23.91 -15.67 -10.21
CA LYS A 866 -25.06 -14.76 -10.32
C LYS A 866 -25.97 -14.86 -9.10
N LEU A 867 -25.75 -14.02 -8.08
CA LEU A 867 -26.44 -14.08 -6.79
C LEU A 867 -27.50 -12.97 -6.62
N GLY A 868 -28.77 -13.32 -6.43
CA GLY A 868 -29.85 -12.37 -6.12
C GLY A 868 -30.41 -12.55 -4.70
N ILE A 869 -30.94 -11.48 -4.11
CA ILE A 869 -31.79 -11.56 -2.89
C ILE A 869 -33.20 -11.01 -3.12
N LEU A 870 -33.41 -10.33 -4.24
CA LEU A 870 -34.69 -9.85 -4.73
C LEU A 870 -34.67 -9.82 -6.26
N PHE A 871 -35.66 -10.40 -6.92
CA PHE A 871 -35.87 -10.27 -8.35
C PHE A 871 -37.35 -10.32 -8.71
N GLU A 872 -37.69 -9.82 -9.90
CA GLU A 872 -39.03 -9.88 -10.47
C GLU A 872 -39.04 -10.63 -11.80
N ALA A 873 -40.13 -11.34 -12.08
CA ALA A 873 -40.28 -12.13 -13.30
C ALA A 873 -41.77 -12.32 -13.67
N ARG A 874 -42.01 -12.90 -14.85
CA ARG A 874 -43.31 -13.32 -15.35
C ARG A 874 -43.41 -14.84 -15.35
N ILE A 875 -44.57 -15.37 -14.93
CA ILE A 875 -44.94 -16.78 -15.07
C ILE A 875 -46.31 -16.82 -15.73
N GLY A 876 -46.39 -17.41 -16.93
CA GLY A 876 -47.61 -17.36 -17.74
C GLY A 876 -48.08 -15.93 -17.98
N LYS A 877 -49.32 -15.62 -17.58
CA LYS A 877 -49.88 -14.26 -17.62
C LYS A 877 -49.63 -13.44 -16.35
N GLY A 878 -49.18 -14.08 -15.28
CA GLY A 878 -49.01 -13.49 -13.96
C GLY A 878 -47.62 -12.93 -13.73
N LYS A 879 -47.49 -12.20 -12.64
CA LYS A 879 -46.27 -11.47 -12.26
C LYS A 879 -45.84 -11.88 -10.87
N ILE A 880 -44.54 -12.06 -10.68
CA ILE A 880 -43.99 -12.50 -9.40
C ILE A 880 -42.80 -11.65 -8.99
N VAL A 881 -42.74 -11.32 -7.71
CA VAL A 881 -41.51 -10.93 -7.02
C VAL A 881 -41.08 -12.09 -6.14
N VAL A 882 -39.81 -12.46 -6.21
CA VAL A 882 -39.19 -13.48 -5.36
C VAL A 882 -38.12 -12.81 -4.51
N THR A 883 -38.19 -13.04 -3.19
CA THR A 883 -37.18 -12.54 -2.26
C THR A 883 -36.82 -13.59 -1.22
N SER A 884 -35.57 -13.56 -0.78
CA SER A 884 -35.06 -14.29 0.37
C SER A 884 -34.86 -13.39 1.59
N ILE A 885 -35.16 -12.10 1.48
CA ILE A 885 -35.06 -11.12 2.57
C ILE A 885 -36.21 -11.40 3.54
N ASP A 886 -35.89 -11.49 4.83
CA ASP A 886 -36.91 -11.56 5.86
C ASP A 886 -37.63 -10.21 6.01
N LEU A 887 -38.81 -10.10 5.41
CA LEU A 887 -39.72 -8.94 5.48
C LEU A 887 -40.95 -9.22 6.36
N GLN A 888 -40.90 -10.24 7.22
CA GLN A 888 -42.05 -10.66 8.04
C GLN A 888 -41.80 -10.53 9.54
N HIS A 889 -40.56 -10.67 10.00
CA HIS A 889 -40.24 -10.69 11.43
C HIS A 889 -39.58 -9.39 11.92
N ASP A 890 -39.91 -9.02 13.16
CA ASP A 890 -39.32 -7.93 13.95
C ASP A 890 -39.30 -6.54 13.25
N LEU A 891 -40.31 -6.25 12.42
CA LEU A 891 -40.37 -5.01 11.63
C LEU A 891 -40.43 -3.73 12.47
N ASP A 892 -40.83 -3.80 13.75
CA ASP A 892 -40.86 -2.64 14.64
C ASP A 892 -39.48 -2.13 15.06
N THR A 893 -38.47 -3.01 15.00
CA THR A 893 -37.06 -2.71 15.29
C THR A 893 -36.22 -2.64 14.01
N ARG A 894 -36.60 -3.40 12.97
CA ARG A 894 -35.95 -3.44 11.65
C ARG A 894 -36.53 -2.42 10.68
N LEU A 895 -36.24 -1.15 10.95
CA LEU A 895 -36.89 -0.02 10.28
C LEU A 895 -36.65 -0.01 8.76
N ALA A 896 -35.45 -0.36 8.30
CA ALA A 896 -35.14 -0.39 6.88
C ALA A 896 -35.83 -1.56 6.18
N ALA A 897 -35.85 -2.76 6.78
CA ALA A 897 -36.62 -3.89 6.26
C ALA A 897 -38.13 -3.57 6.19
N ARG A 898 -38.69 -2.95 7.23
CA ARG A 898 -40.10 -2.49 7.25
C ARG A 898 -40.39 -1.51 6.12
N GLN A 899 -39.50 -0.55 5.89
CA GLN A 899 -39.67 0.44 4.83
C GLN A 899 -39.53 -0.18 3.43
N LEU A 900 -38.57 -1.10 3.25
CA LEU A 900 -38.42 -1.84 1.99
C LEU A 900 -39.67 -2.67 1.70
N TYR A 901 -40.23 -3.33 2.71
CA TYR A 901 -41.47 -4.10 2.54
C TYR A 901 -42.64 -3.20 2.13
N HIS A 902 -42.80 -2.06 2.78
CA HIS A 902 -43.81 -1.06 2.40
C HIS A 902 -43.65 -0.59 0.94
N SER A 903 -42.41 -0.28 0.54
CA SER A 903 -42.09 0.15 -0.84
C SER A 903 -42.42 -0.96 -1.85
N LEU A 904 -42.11 -2.21 -1.52
CA LEU A 904 -42.37 -3.36 -2.38
C LEU A 904 -43.89 -3.62 -2.54
N LEU A 905 -44.63 -3.65 -1.44
CA LEU A 905 -46.08 -3.83 -1.47
C LEU A 905 -46.78 -2.72 -2.26
N SER A 906 -46.31 -1.48 -2.13
CA SER A 906 -46.84 -0.33 -2.85
C SER A 906 -46.56 -0.44 -4.34
N TYR A 907 -45.31 -0.75 -4.71
CA TYR A 907 -44.88 -0.95 -6.11
C TYR A 907 -45.70 -2.02 -6.84
N MET A 908 -45.91 -3.18 -6.22
CA MET A 908 -46.62 -4.32 -6.82
C MET A 908 -48.11 -4.04 -7.08
N GLN A 909 -48.67 -2.95 -6.53
CA GLN A 909 -50.04 -2.50 -6.79
C GLN A 909 -50.13 -1.47 -7.92
N THR A 910 -48.99 -1.05 -8.49
CA THR A 910 -48.94 -0.05 -9.56
C THR A 910 -48.81 -0.69 -10.94
N LYS A 911 -49.12 0.08 -11.98
CA LYS A 911 -48.84 -0.31 -13.37
C LYS A 911 -47.34 -0.39 -13.69
N ALA A 912 -46.48 0.20 -12.86
CA ALA A 912 -45.04 0.16 -13.03
C ALA A 912 -44.48 -1.25 -12.74
N PHE A 913 -45.18 -2.07 -11.94
CA PHE A 913 -44.84 -3.48 -11.78
C PHE A 913 -45.19 -4.25 -13.04
N ASN A 914 -44.21 -4.38 -13.94
CA ASN A 914 -44.38 -5.01 -15.24
C ASN A 914 -43.12 -5.80 -15.66
N PRO A 915 -42.78 -6.88 -14.95
CA PRO A 915 -41.60 -7.67 -15.27
C PRO A 915 -41.71 -8.30 -16.67
N GLU A 916 -40.64 -8.18 -17.45
CA GLU A 916 -40.61 -8.64 -18.84
C GLU A 916 -40.07 -10.08 -18.98
N VAL A 917 -39.14 -10.45 -18.09
CA VAL A 917 -38.42 -11.73 -18.18
C VAL A 917 -39.30 -12.88 -17.72
N ALA A 918 -39.49 -13.87 -18.59
CA ALA A 918 -40.27 -15.06 -18.29
C ALA A 918 -39.42 -16.15 -17.63
N VAL A 919 -39.95 -16.78 -16.59
CA VAL A 919 -39.34 -17.93 -15.91
C VAL A 919 -40.38 -19.04 -15.73
N ARG A 920 -39.90 -20.27 -15.52
CA ARG A 920 -40.75 -21.42 -15.21
C ARG A 920 -40.86 -21.61 -13.69
N PRO A 921 -42.01 -22.07 -13.16
CA PRO A 921 -42.16 -22.33 -11.73
C PRO A 921 -41.08 -23.27 -11.17
N GLU A 922 -40.64 -24.26 -11.94
CA GLU A 922 -39.63 -25.24 -11.54
C GLU A 922 -38.27 -24.58 -11.27
N GLN A 923 -37.89 -23.56 -12.04
CA GLN A 923 -36.63 -22.82 -11.84
C GLN A 923 -36.60 -22.13 -10.46
N ILE A 924 -37.75 -21.59 -10.02
CA ILE A 924 -37.87 -20.96 -8.70
C ILE A 924 -37.92 -22.03 -7.61
N GLN A 925 -38.64 -23.13 -7.83
CA GLN A 925 -38.72 -24.24 -6.87
C GLN A 925 -37.35 -24.88 -6.60
N GLU A 926 -36.50 -25.01 -7.62
CA GLU A 926 -35.12 -25.51 -7.48
C GLU A 926 -34.30 -24.73 -6.44
N LEU A 927 -34.62 -23.45 -6.18
CA LEU A 927 -33.91 -22.64 -5.20
C LEU A 927 -34.08 -23.15 -3.76
N TYR A 928 -35.20 -23.80 -3.45
CA TYR A 928 -35.60 -24.09 -2.06
C TYR A 928 -36.19 -25.49 -1.82
N LYS A 929 -36.28 -26.35 -2.85
CA LYS A 929 -36.80 -27.72 -2.75
C LYS A 929 -35.73 -28.80 -2.81
#